data_AF-A0AA39TTP5-F1
#
_entry.id   AF-A0AA39TTP5-F1
#
_cell.length_a   1.000
_cell.length_b   1.000
_cell.length_c   1.000
_cell.angle_alpha   90.00
_cell.angle_beta   90.00
_cell.angle_gamma   90.00
#
_symmetry.space_group_name_H-M   'P 1'
#
loop_
_entity.id
_entity.type
_entity.pdbx_description
1 polymer ?
#
loop_
_entity_poly.entity_id
_entity_poly.type
_entity_poly.pdbx_seq_one_letter_code
_entity_poly.pdbx_strand_id
1 'polypeptide(L)'
;MGLFELGSPTANSLFAGIRVIIGIKDWANFWKDICLDLIALKEAFPRIYALFKMNNGKVLDFGRWYGETDQEVNSAHDDHQVITIQPQQTNNIAPHQHQNFPPSIELLSGELYFQICVPLYKAALKGNLKEVYNILRVHEEILNRSSLLRMAITKGHATILHVAAGARQTSFVEEMINSIQPSDYESTLLLQDNNRNTSFCFAAAVGDVEIAKIMHDKNPNLNLAAIRGNHNKTPLDMAVMFGQKEMATFLYDATENILNQDERTALFFSSITTGLYDMALKLLKSHPRLAMTRDENDETALHMLAREPNSMTTQAHELILCLWEEVKTRPYAEVGALITYPTKLLFDAAELGNSEFLAALVGSYPDLIHLLDEQNLSIFHIAVLHRHANIFKLIYEMGFDKELLATYVDEQDNNMLHLAGKYPESPPASVVPGAALEMQRELLMFEEVRMIMKPSLRDKKNSEGHTPKKLFTVTHKDLQKRGETWMKSTAKSCMLVATLIATVVFAAVFSIPGGNNQQIGRPIYLEKTFFKVFAVSDAIAMSSSSISILVFLSILTSRYEEEDFRMSLPLKLMFGLLTLFISVITMTIAFSSAFFLFYPSSERLNWITMSTAVLVFVPVTLYVGLQYSLLRDIIYSTFCSRNQFNRTPSQTIWPRLSSYTTNQELKTLFSPFGLVTQARLVKDPKTQRPKGFGFVLFRLEDEAQKALEAMNGRIVRGRLIFVKVASTGSPENGDSSA
;
A
#
# COMPACT_ATOMS: atom_id res chain seq x y z
N MET A 1 12.15 25.30 -10.56
CA MET A 1 12.11 26.05 -11.84
C MET A 1 13.05 27.29 -11.85
N GLY A 2 14.13 27.33 -11.06
CA GLY A 2 15.00 28.52 -10.94
C GLY A 2 16.49 28.30 -11.16
N LEU A 3 16.91 27.21 -11.82
CA LEU A 3 18.33 26.86 -12.01
C LEU A 3 18.83 26.98 -13.46
N PHE A 4 18.00 27.51 -14.38
CA PHE A 4 18.37 27.69 -15.80
C PHE A 4 18.87 29.11 -16.15
N GLU A 5 19.02 30.01 -15.17
CA GLU A 5 19.42 31.41 -15.41
C GLU A 5 20.86 31.76 -14.97
N LEU A 6 21.80 30.81 -14.94
CA LEU A 6 23.22 31.15 -14.86
C LEU A 6 23.85 31.05 -16.25
N GLY A 7 23.94 32.22 -16.88
CA GLY A 7 24.32 32.41 -18.27
C GLY A 7 25.76 32.06 -18.60
N SER A 8 25.93 31.33 -19.70
CA SER A 8 27.08 31.47 -20.57
C SER A 8 26.60 31.98 -21.95
N PRO A 9 27.27 32.96 -22.57
CA PRO A 9 26.86 33.50 -23.87
C PRO A 9 26.84 32.45 -25.00
N THR A 10 27.56 31.35 -24.82
CA THR A 10 27.69 30.24 -25.77
C THR A 10 26.49 29.28 -25.75
N ALA A 11 25.78 29.15 -24.62
CA ALA A 11 24.56 28.35 -24.55
C ALA A 11 23.41 29.03 -25.31
N ASN A 12 23.27 30.35 -25.19
CA ASN A 12 22.18 31.08 -25.86
C ASN A 12 22.29 31.07 -27.39
N SER A 13 23.50 31.01 -27.98
CA SER A 13 23.65 30.89 -29.44
C SER A 13 23.32 29.50 -29.96
N LEU A 14 23.59 28.45 -29.18
CA LEU A 14 23.29 27.05 -29.52
C LEU A 14 21.78 26.77 -29.42
N PHE A 15 21.11 27.33 -28.41
CA PHE A 15 19.65 27.25 -28.26
C PHE A 15 18.88 28.15 -29.24
N ALA A 16 19.45 29.26 -29.70
CA ALA A 16 18.87 30.09 -30.75
C ALA A 16 18.87 29.38 -32.11
N GLY A 17 19.91 28.61 -32.44
CA GLY A 17 19.95 27.78 -33.65
C GLY A 17 18.90 26.66 -33.65
N ILE A 18 18.66 26.02 -32.50
CA ILE A 18 17.64 24.97 -32.34
C ILE A 18 16.22 25.55 -32.44
N ARG A 19 15.99 26.78 -31.95
CA ARG A 19 14.71 27.50 -32.06
C ARG A 19 14.25 27.73 -33.50
N VAL A 20 15.19 27.94 -34.43
CA VAL A 20 14.88 28.16 -35.86
C VAL A 20 14.60 26.86 -36.60
N ILE A 21 15.18 25.74 -36.16
CA ILE A 21 15.09 24.45 -36.87
C ILE A 21 13.78 23.69 -36.53
N ILE A 22 13.23 23.83 -35.33
CA ILE A 22 12.16 22.95 -34.83
C ILE A 22 10.77 23.63 -34.78
N GLY A 23 10.66 24.95 -34.90
CA GLY A 23 9.38 25.64 -35.04
C GLY A 23 8.40 25.51 -33.86
N ILE A 24 8.88 25.09 -32.68
CA ILE A 24 8.06 24.98 -31.46
C ILE A 24 8.13 26.30 -30.68
N LYS A 25 7.00 26.99 -30.57
CA LYS A 25 6.90 28.33 -29.96
C LYS A 25 7.03 28.33 -28.43
N ASP A 26 6.69 27.22 -27.76
CA ASP A 26 6.74 27.10 -26.29
C ASP A 26 7.35 25.77 -25.81
N TRP A 27 8.64 25.82 -25.51
CA TRP A 27 9.44 24.67 -25.06
C TRP A 27 9.01 24.13 -23.67
N ALA A 28 8.42 24.97 -22.82
CA ALA A 28 7.90 24.56 -21.51
C ALA A 28 6.62 23.71 -21.62
N ASN A 29 5.79 23.95 -22.64
CA ASN A 29 4.56 23.18 -22.87
C ASN A 29 4.87 21.82 -23.50
N PHE A 30 5.88 21.73 -24.38
CA PHE A 30 6.32 20.45 -24.96
C PHE A 30 6.73 19.40 -23.90
N TRP A 31 7.49 19.81 -22.88
CA TRP A 31 7.85 18.91 -21.78
C TRP A 31 6.68 18.61 -20.84
N LYS A 32 5.77 19.57 -20.66
CA LYS A 32 4.55 19.37 -19.89
C LYS A 32 3.63 18.34 -20.56
N ASP A 33 3.49 18.40 -21.88
CA ASP A 33 2.67 17.48 -22.67
C ASP A 33 3.27 16.07 -22.70
N ILE A 34 4.59 15.93 -22.85
CA ILE A 34 5.28 14.64 -22.70
C ILE A 34 5.08 14.06 -21.29
N CYS A 35 5.17 14.88 -20.24
CA CYS A 35 4.90 14.43 -18.88
C CYS A 35 3.44 14.01 -18.68
N LEU A 36 2.47 14.70 -19.31
CA LEU A 36 1.05 14.35 -19.25
C LEU A 36 0.71 13.08 -20.06
N ASP A 37 1.33 12.88 -21.22
CA ASP A 37 1.20 11.66 -22.02
C ASP A 37 1.81 10.44 -21.32
N LEU A 38 2.91 10.62 -20.58
CA LEU A 38 3.51 9.60 -19.72
C LEU A 38 2.65 9.29 -18.48
N ILE A 39 1.89 10.27 -17.98
CA ILE A 39 0.89 10.07 -16.92
C ILE A 39 -0.35 9.35 -17.46
N ALA A 40 -0.81 9.62 -18.69
CA ALA A 40 -1.91 8.90 -19.31
C ALA A 40 -1.58 7.41 -19.53
N LEU A 41 -0.31 7.08 -19.79
CA LEU A 41 0.17 5.69 -19.89
C LEU A 41 0.13 4.92 -18.55
N LYS A 42 0.10 5.63 -17.41
CA LYS A 42 -0.05 5.07 -16.05
C LYS A 42 -1.42 4.43 -15.83
N GLU A 43 -2.47 4.91 -16.51
CA GLU A 43 -3.84 4.44 -16.32
C GLU A 43 -4.20 3.20 -17.16
N ALA A 44 -3.48 2.96 -18.26
CA ALA A 44 -3.77 1.85 -19.17
C ALA A 44 -3.20 0.50 -18.72
N PHE A 45 -2.08 0.50 -17.97
CA PHE A 45 -1.33 -0.71 -17.62
C PHE A 45 -1.95 -1.61 -16.53
N PRO A 46 -2.60 -1.09 -15.47
CA PRO A 46 -3.23 -1.94 -14.44
C PRO A 46 -4.34 -2.84 -15.01
N ARG A 47 -5.04 -2.39 -16.06
CA ARG A 47 -6.13 -3.13 -16.72
C ARG A 47 -5.63 -4.36 -17.49
N ILE A 48 -4.43 -4.29 -18.06
CA ILE A 48 -3.80 -5.41 -18.78
C ILE A 48 -3.19 -6.43 -17.80
N TYR A 49 -2.66 -5.96 -16.67
CA TYR A 49 -2.11 -6.82 -15.62
C TYR A 49 -3.20 -7.57 -14.84
N ALA A 50 -4.38 -6.96 -14.64
CA ALA A 50 -5.54 -7.60 -14.01
C ALA A 50 -6.14 -8.74 -14.86
N LEU A 51 -6.12 -8.62 -16.19
CA LEU A 51 -6.60 -9.65 -17.13
C LEU A 51 -5.74 -10.93 -17.10
N PHE A 52 -4.47 -10.85 -16.73
CA PHE A 52 -3.57 -12.01 -16.64
C PHE A 52 -3.63 -12.77 -15.30
N LYS A 53 -4.15 -12.14 -14.23
CA LYS A 53 -4.20 -12.74 -12.88
C LYS A 53 -5.52 -13.49 -12.58
N MET A 54 -6.54 -13.33 -13.42
CA MET A 54 -7.88 -13.92 -13.22
C MET A 54 -8.00 -15.43 -13.51
N ASN A 55 -6.93 -16.13 -13.91
CA ASN A 55 -7.05 -17.51 -14.42
C ASN A 55 -6.55 -18.64 -13.50
N ASN A 56 -6.33 -18.39 -12.21
CA ASN A 56 -5.99 -19.45 -11.24
C ASN A 56 -7.09 -19.61 -10.18
N GLY A 57 -8.14 -20.35 -10.53
CA GLY A 57 -9.16 -20.79 -9.60
C GLY A 57 -8.58 -21.71 -8.52
N LYS A 58 -8.48 -21.21 -7.29
CA LYS A 58 -8.24 -22.03 -6.11
C LYS A 58 -9.56 -22.64 -5.66
N VAL A 59 -9.73 -23.93 -5.94
CA VAL A 59 -10.71 -24.78 -5.25
C VAL A 59 -10.19 -24.97 -3.82
N LEU A 60 -11.02 -24.61 -2.83
CA LEU A 60 -10.73 -24.87 -1.41
C LEU A 60 -10.78 -26.38 -1.18
N ASP A 61 -9.61 -26.97 -0.90
CA ASP A 61 -9.48 -28.37 -0.48
C ASP A 61 -9.79 -28.47 1.02
N PHE A 62 -10.95 -29.03 1.35
CA PHE A 62 -11.42 -29.23 2.72
C PHE A 62 -10.67 -30.33 3.48
N GLY A 63 -9.64 -30.97 2.89
CA GLY A 63 -8.82 -32.01 3.53
C GLY A 63 -8.08 -31.57 4.80
N ARG A 64 -7.92 -30.27 5.06
CA ARG A 64 -7.29 -29.74 6.29
C ARG A 64 -8.23 -29.59 7.50
N TRP A 65 -9.53 -29.84 7.34
CA TRP A 65 -10.52 -29.70 8.42
C TRP A 65 -10.74 -30.99 9.25
N TYR A 66 -10.18 -32.11 8.81
CA TYR A 66 -10.14 -33.35 9.60
C TYR A 66 -8.73 -33.52 10.15
N GLY A 67 -8.52 -33.07 11.39
CA GLY A 67 -7.25 -33.27 12.09
C GLY A 67 -7.02 -34.75 12.37
N GLU A 68 -6.00 -35.32 11.74
CA GLU A 68 -5.21 -36.41 12.34
C GLU A 68 -4.30 -35.77 13.40
N THR A 69 -4.58 -36.05 14.67
CA THR A 69 -3.59 -35.94 15.73
C THR A 69 -3.27 -37.34 16.20
N ASP A 70 -2.18 -37.91 15.66
CA ASP A 70 -1.48 -39.03 16.27
C ASP A 70 -0.86 -38.55 17.59
N GLN A 71 -1.54 -38.80 18.70
CA GLN A 71 -0.88 -38.97 19.99
C GLN A 71 -1.53 -40.13 20.74
N GLU A 72 -0.81 -41.24 20.74
CA GLU A 72 -0.95 -42.36 21.66
C GLU A 72 -1.04 -41.85 23.10
N VAL A 73 -2.15 -42.12 23.78
CA VAL A 73 -2.17 -42.19 25.25
C VAL A 73 -2.87 -43.50 25.63
N ASN A 74 -2.05 -44.38 26.20
CA ASN A 74 -2.40 -45.69 26.69
C ASN A 74 -3.59 -45.68 27.66
N SER A 75 -4.47 -46.64 27.44
CA SER A 75 -5.48 -47.11 28.38
C SER A 75 -4.88 -47.58 29.70
N ALA A 76 -5.46 -47.14 30.82
CA ALA A 76 -5.43 -47.86 32.09
C ALA A 76 -6.86 -47.98 32.63
N HIS A 77 -7.20 -49.19 33.06
CA HIS A 77 -8.43 -49.61 33.73
C HIS A 77 -8.71 -48.78 34.99
N ASP A 78 -9.99 -48.54 35.32
CA ASP A 78 -10.64 -49.24 36.44
C ASP A 78 -12.12 -48.87 36.61
N ASP A 79 -12.84 -49.85 37.15
CA ASP A 79 -14.25 -49.87 37.54
C ASP A 79 -14.64 -48.79 38.57
N HIS A 80 -15.85 -48.23 38.46
CA HIS A 80 -16.95 -48.48 39.42
C HIS A 80 -18.10 -47.45 39.38
N GLN A 81 -19.29 -48.04 39.52
CA GLN A 81 -20.48 -47.59 40.27
C GLN A 81 -21.35 -46.42 39.78
N VAL A 82 -22.52 -46.86 39.32
CA VAL A 82 -23.83 -46.20 39.35
C VAL A 82 -24.16 -45.73 40.77
N ILE A 83 -24.42 -44.43 40.93
CA ILE A 83 -25.25 -43.89 42.02
C ILE A 83 -26.35 -43.01 41.40
N THR A 84 -27.58 -43.44 41.60
CA THR A 84 -28.80 -42.74 41.23
C THR A 84 -29.13 -41.66 42.26
N ILE A 85 -29.28 -40.41 41.83
CA ILE A 85 -30.05 -39.39 42.56
C ILE A 85 -30.88 -38.60 41.53
N GLN A 86 -32.21 -38.66 41.66
CA GLN A 86 -33.16 -37.90 40.85
C GLN A 86 -33.07 -36.39 41.13
N PRO A 87 -33.20 -35.49 40.13
CA PRO A 87 -33.55 -34.10 40.38
C PRO A 87 -35.07 -33.90 40.31
N GLN A 88 -35.58 -33.27 41.36
CA GLN A 88 -36.93 -32.73 41.47
C GLN A 88 -37.21 -31.70 40.36
N GLN A 89 -38.49 -31.61 40.00
CA GLN A 89 -39.06 -30.64 39.08
C GLN A 89 -38.74 -29.20 39.51
N THR A 90 -38.08 -28.45 38.63
CA THR A 90 -38.20 -26.99 38.57
C THR A 90 -38.42 -26.58 37.13
N ASN A 91 -39.66 -26.18 36.83
CA ASN A 91 -40.03 -25.50 35.59
C ASN A 91 -39.25 -24.18 35.49
N ASN A 92 -38.39 -24.04 34.48
CA ASN A 92 -37.99 -22.77 33.89
C ASN A 92 -37.47 -23.03 32.46
N ILE A 93 -37.99 -22.26 31.51
CA ILE A 93 -37.77 -22.38 30.06
C ILE A 93 -36.30 -22.03 29.75
N ALA A 94 -35.53 -23.01 29.28
CA ALA A 94 -34.13 -22.84 28.85
C ALA A 94 -34.04 -22.65 27.32
N PRO A 95 -33.13 -21.80 26.80
CA PRO A 95 -32.85 -21.72 25.37
C PRO A 95 -32.16 -23.02 24.92
N HIS A 96 -32.45 -23.47 23.71
CA HIS A 96 -31.94 -24.71 23.09
C HIS A 96 -30.39 -24.73 23.00
N GLN A 97 -29.66 -24.98 24.09
CA GLN A 97 -28.19 -24.94 24.10
C GLN A 97 -27.51 -26.32 23.93
N HIS A 98 -28.24 -27.44 23.96
CA HIS A 98 -27.59 -28.77 23.95
C HIS A 98 -28.31 -29.89 23.18
N GLN A 99 -29.17 -29.59 22.20
CA GLN A 99 -29.71 -30.65 21.32
C GLN A 99 -28.78 -30.87 20.12
N ASN A 100 -28.16 -32.05 20.05
CA ASN A 100 -27.46 -32.53 18.87
C ASN A 100 -28.49 -33.05 17.86
N PHE A 101 -28.39 -32.62 16.61
CA PHE A 101 -29.29 -33.05 15.53
C PHE A 101 -28.50 -33.85 14.48
N PRO A 102 -28.09 -35.09 14.78
CA PRO A 102 -27.36 -35.92 13.81
C PRO A 102 -28.25 -36.24 12.59
N PRO A 103 -27.67 -36.54 11.41
CA PRO A 103 -28.44 -37.00 10.27
C PRO A 103 -29.30 -38.21 10.65
N SER A 104 -30.51 -38.24 10.12
CA SER A 104 -31.53 -39.22 10.51
C SER A 104 -31.21 -40.64 10.01
N ILE A 105 -30.25 -40.76 9.08
CA ILE A 105 -29.80 -42.03 8.49
C ILE A 105 -28.27 -42.09 8.56
N GLU A 106 -27.75 -43.12 9.26
CA GLU A 106 -26.32 -43.42 9.36
C GLU A 106 -25.71 -43.68 7.97
N LEU A 107 -24.40 -43.41 7.84
CA LEU A 107 -23.66 -43.56 6.59
C LEU A 107 -23.82 -44.97 6.00
N LEU A 108 -24.21 -45.08 4.73
CA LEU A 108 -24.22 -46.36 4.02
C LEU A 108 -22.80 -46.95 3.99
N SER A 109 -22.65 -48.22 4.38
CA SER A 109 -21.35 -48.92 4.46
C SER A 109 -21.15 -49.91 3.30
N GLY A 110 -19.88 -50.22 2.98
CA GLY A 110 -19.53 -51.25 1.99
C GLY A 110 -19.76 -50.81 0.55
N GLU A 111 -20.27 -51.70 -0.29
CA GLU A 111 -20.43 -51.45 -1.74
C GLU A 111 -21.44 -50.32 -2.04
N LEU A 112 -22.47 -50.18 -1.20
CA LEU A 112 -23.50 -49.14 -1.31
C LEU A 112 -22.92 -47.73 -1.14
N TYR A 113 -21.86 -47.55 -0.34
CA TYR A 113 -21.17 -46.26 -0.22
C TYR A 113 -20.60 -45.78 -1.56
N PHE A 114 -19.95 -46.69 -2.28
CA PHE A 114 -19.32 -46.37 -3.56
C PHE A 114 -20.33 -46.20 -4.70
N GLN A 115 -21.46 -46.92 -4.64
CA GLN A 115 -22.51 -46.83 -5.64
C GLN A 115 -23.43 -45.62 -5.46
N ILE A 116 -23.66 -45.17 -4.22
CA ILE A 116 -24.67 -44.14 -3.90
C ILE A 116 -24.00 -42.87 -3.34
N CYS A 117 -23.29 -42.96 -2.22
CA CYS A 117 -22.77 -41.78 -1.51
C CYS A 117 -21.70 -41.03 -2.34
N VAL A 118 -20.78 -41.74 -2.99
CA VAL A 118 -19.70 -41.12 -3.80
C VAL A 118 -20.26 -40.37 -5.03
N PRO A 119 -21.18 -40.95 -5.85
CA PRO A 119 -21.81 -40.21 -6.94
C PRO A 119 -22.66 -39.03 -6.46
N LEU A 120 -23.43 -39.19 -5.38
CA LEU A 120 -24.22 -38.08 -4.79
C LEU A 120 -23.32 -36.93 -4.33
N TYR A 121 -22.21 -37.24 -3.67
CA TYR A 121 -21.20 -36.25 -3.28
C TYR A 121 -20.65 -35.49 -4.49
N LYS A 122 -20.26 -36.20 -5.56
CA LYS A 122 -19.78 -35.58 -6.81
C LYS A 122 -20.84 -34.73 -7.50
N ALA A 123 -22.11 -35.17 -7.46
CA ALA A 123 -23.23 -34.45 -8.05
C ALA A 123 -23.51 -33.16 -7.27
N ALA A 124 -23.51 -33.21 -5.94
CA ALA A 124 -23.68 -32.05 -5.07
C ALA A 124 -22.55 -31.02 -5.23
N LEU A 125 -21.29 -31.47 -5.31
CA LEU A 125 -20.15 -30.58 -5.57
C LEU A 125 -20.27 -29.84 -6.91
N LYS A 126 -20.81 -30.50 -7.94
CA LYS A 126 -20.94 -29.94 -9.31
C LYS A 126 -22.28 -29.26 -9.57
N GLY A 127 -23.23 -29.32 -8.63
CA GLY A 127 -24.60 -28.84 -8.85
C GLY A 127 -25.39 -29.63 -9.90
N ASN A 128 -25.06 -30.91 -10.15
CA ASN A 128 -25.70 -31.71 -11.20
C ASN A 128 -26.98 -32.40 -10.70
N LEU A 129 -28.12 -31.70 -10.78
CA LEU A 129 -29.44 -32.21 -10.40
C LEU A 129 -29.87 -33.45 -11.18
N LYS A 130 -29.53 -33.53 -12.47
CA LYS A 130 -29.91 -34.67 -13.33
C LYS A 130 -29.31 -35.98 -12.82
N GLU A 131 -28.08 -35.92 -12.35
CA GLU A 131 -27.39 -37.08 -11.79
C GLU A 131 -28.02 -37.55 -10.47
N VAL A 132 -28.43 -36.59 -9.62
CA VAL A 132 -29.16 -36.91 -8.38
C VAL A 132 -30.48 -37.61 -8.68
N TYR A 133 -31.26 -37.12 -9.65
CA TYR A 133 -32.51 -37.76 -10.05
C TYR A 133 -32.31 -39.13 -10.70
N ASN A 134 -31.22 -39.33 -11.45
CA ASN A 134 -30.87 -40.63 -11.98
C ASN A 134 -30.57 -41.63 -10.86
N ILE A 135 -29.79 -41.23 -9.85
CA ILE A 135 -29.46 -42.07 -8.69
C ILE A 135 -30.72 -42.40 -7.88
N LEU A 136 -31.59 -41.42 -7.65
CA LEU A 136 -32.89 -41.63 -6.99
C LEU A 136 -33.76 -42.64 -7.74
N ARG A 137 -33.77 -42.60 -9.08
CA ARG A 137 -34.55 -43.54 -9.90
C ARG A 137 -33.96 -44.95 -9.90
N VAL A 138 -32.63 -45.08 -9.88
CA VAL A 138 -31.94 -46.39 -9.87
C VAL A 138 -32.09 -47.08 -8.51
N HIS A 139 -32.14 -46.31 -7.42
CA HIS A 139 -32.19 -46.83 -6.05
C HIS A 139 -33.49 -46.44 -5.31
N GLU A 140 -34.63 -46.39 -6.01
CA GLU A 140 -35.92 -45.92 -5.47
C GLU A 140 -36.42 -46.77 -4.28
N GLU A 141 -36.03 -48.05 -4.21
CA GLU A 141 -36.36 -48.96 -3.10
C GLU A 141 -35.62 -48.63 -1.80
N ILE A 142 -34.46 -47.95 -1.90
CA ILE A 142 -33.55 -47.66 -0.77
C ILE A 142 -33.59 -46.17 -0.42
N LEU A 143 -33.72 -45.30 -1.42
CA LEU A 143 -33.71 -43.85 -1.29
C LEU A 143 -34.99 -43.24 -1.83
N ASN A 144 -35.73 -42.58 -0.94
CA ASN A 144 -36.74 -41.60 -1.33
C ASN A 144 -36.20 -40.17 -1.19
N ARG A 145 -36.93 -39.18 -1.72
CA ARG A 145 -36.51 -37.77 -1.69
C ARG A 145 -36.32 -37.20 -0.28
N SER A 146 -37.15 -37.59 0.69
CA SER A 146 -37.03 -37.10 2.08
C SER A 146 -35.81 -37.72 2.79
N SER A 147 -35.59 -39.02 2.59
CA SER A 147 -34.42 -39.76 3.08
C SER A 147 -33.11 -39.24 2.48
N LEU A 148 -33.09 -38.86 1.19
CA LEU A 148 -31.91 -38.32 0.52
C LEU A 148 -31.36 -37.06 1.23
N LEU A 149 -32.26 -36.14 1.60
CA LEU A 149 -31.87 -34.86 2.22
C LEU A 149 -31.39 -35.02 3.67
N ARG A 150 -31.75 -36.13 4.32
CA ARG A 150 -31.45 -36.44 5.72
C ARG A 150 -30.32 -37.44 5.92
N MET A 151 -29.82 -38.03 4.83
CA MET A 151 -28.79 -39.05 4.85
C MET A 151 -27.38 -38.45 4.90
N ALA A 152 -26.52 -39.08 5.68
CA ALA A 152 -25.08 -38.84 5.64
C ALA A 152 -24.46 -39.40 4.34
N ILE A 153 -23.79 -38.54 3.56
CA ILE A 153 -23.08 -38.95 2.34
C ILE A 153 -21.55 -39.01 2.53
N THR A 154 -21.06 -38.59 3.69
CA THR A 154 -19.63 -38.63 4.03
C THR A 154 -19.39 -39.24 5.42
N LYS A 155 -18.15 -39.68 5.69
CA LYS A 155 -17.71 -40.12 7.03
C LYS A 155 -17.90 -39.06 8.13
N GLY A 156 -17.91 -37.79 7.74
CA GLY A 156 -18.19 -36.66 8.64
C GLY A 156 -19.67 -36.42 8.90
N HIS A 157 -20.57 -37.31 8.50
CA HIS A 157 -22.02 -37.12 8.59
C HIS A 157 -22.58 -35.92 7.81
N ALA A 158 -21.80 -35.33 6.90
CA ALA A 158 -22.31 -34.27 6.04
C ALA A 158 -23.39 -34.79 5.08
N THR A 159 -24.49 -34.05 4.97
CA THR A 159 -25.59 -34.34 4.03
C THR A 159 -25.35 -33.71 2.65
N ILE A 160 -26.20 -34.02 1.68
CA ILE A 160 -26.14 -33.42 0.35
C ILE A 160 -26.23 -31.88 0.36
N LEU A 161 -26.99 -31.31 1.31
CA LEU A 161 -27.12 -29.87 1.48
C LEU A 161 -25.85 -29.23 2.05
N HIS A 162 -25.12 -29.91 2.96
CA HIS A 162 -23.84 -29.41 3.47
C HIS A 162 -22.82 -29.27 2.34
N VAL A 163 -22.72 -30.30 1.48
CA VAL A 163 -21.78 -30.32 0.37
C VAL A 163 -22.15 -29.29 -0.70
N ALA A 164 -23.42 -29.19 -1.06
CA ALA A 164 -23.89 -28.22 -2.05
C ALA A 164 -23.75 -26.76 -1.57
N ALA A 165 -24.04 -26.49 -0.29
CA ALA A 165 -23.83 -25.17 0.31
C ALA A 165 -22.34 -24.80 0.37
N GLY A 166 -21.48 -25.75 0.78
CA GLY A 166 -20.03 -25.57 0.76
C GLY A 166 -19.46 -25.32 -0.63
N ALA A 167 -20.07 -25.89 -1.67
CA ALA A 167 -19.66 -25.76 -3.06
C ALA A 167 -20.26 -24.56 -3.82
N ARG A 168 -21.04 -23.69 -3.14
CA ARG A 168 -21.74 -22.53 -3.75
C ARG A 168 -22.69 -22.90 -4.88
N GLN A 169 -23.42 -24.00 -4.74
CA GLN A 169 -24.37 -24.46 -5.77
C GLN A 169 -25.77 -23.92 -5.48
N THR A 170 -25.98 -22.61 -5.65
CA THR A 170 -27.19 -21.88 -5.24
C THR A 170 -28.47 -22.46 -5.86
N SER A 171 -28.50 -22.65 -7.19
CA SER A 171 -29.67 -23.20 -7.89
C SER A 171 -29.98 -24.65 -7.49
N PHE A 172 -28.95 -25.45 -7.25
CA PHE A 172 -29.10 -26.82 -6.75
C PHE A 172 -29.73 -26.82 -5.36
N VAL A 173 -29.22 -25.97 -4.45
CA VAL A 173 -29.73 -25.86 -3.08
C VAL A 173 -31.17 -25.34 -3.09
N GLU A 174 -31.49 -24.34 -3.91
CA GLU A 174 -32.83 -23.82 -4.08
C GLU A 174 -33.83 -24.90 -4.49
N GLU A 175 -33.51 -25.69 -5.51
CA GLU A 175 -34.38 -26.78 -5.97
C GLU A 175 -34.56 -27.87 -4.91
N MET A 176 -33.48 -28.24 -4.21
CA MET A 176 -33.54 -29.22 -3.13
C MET A 176 -34.41 -28.72 -1.97
N ILE A 177 -34.29 -27.47 -1.54
CA ILE A 177 -35.09 -26.89 -0.45
C ILE A 177 -36.56 -26.71 -0.89
N ASN A 178 -36.82 -26.31 -2.13
CA ASN A 178 -38.17 -26.20 -2.69
C ASN A 178 -38.90 -27.55 -2.74
N SER A 179 -38.17 -28.66 -2.76
CA SER A 179 -38.74 -30.01 -2.76
C SER A 179 -39.13 -30.54 -1.37
N ILE A 180 -38.74 -29.84 -0.29
CA ILE A 180 -39.04 -30.21 1.10
C ILE A 180 -40.47 -29.80 1.47
N GLN A 181 -41.20 -30.68 2.15
CA GLN A 181 -42.52 -30.36 2.71
C GLN A 181 -42.39 -29.42 3.92
N PRO A 182 -43.31 -28.46 4.13
CA PRO A 182 -43.20 -27.51 5.24
C PRO A 182 -43.04 -28.12 6.64
N SER A 183 -43.62 -29.29 6.89
CA SER A 183 -43.48 -30.03 8.15
C SER A 183 -42.08 -30.60 8.40
N ASP A 184 -41.29 -30.75 7.34
CA ASP A 184 -40.01 -31.46 7.34
C ASP A 184 -38.81 -30.51 7.39
N TYR A 185 -39.05 -29.19 7.31
CA TYR A 185 -38.00 -28.19 7.27
C TYR A 185 -37.13 -28.20 8.52
N GLU A 186 -37.72 -28.18 9.71
CA GLU A 186 -36.98 -28.19 10.98
C GLU A 186 -36.07 -29.42 11.07
N SER A 187 -36.63 -30.60 10.81
CA SER A 187 -35.90 -31.84 10.94
C SER A 187 -34.88 -32.10 9.80
N THR A 188 -34.85 -31.27 8.75
CA THR A 188 -33.87 -31.36 7.65
C THR A 188 -32.81 -30.26 7.70
N LEU A 189 -33.19 -29.01 7.98
CA LEU A 189 -32.29 -27.85 8.00
C LEU A 189 -31.49 -27.73 9.31
N LEU A 190 -31.97 -28.34 10.40
CA LEU A 190 -31.24 -28.42 11.66
C LEU A 190 -30.17 -29.51 11.69
N LEU A 191 -30.09 -30.36 10.66
CA LEU A 191 -29.14 -31.47 10.65
C LEU A 191 -27.71 -30.97 10.72
N GLN A 192 -26.92 -31.64 11.56
CA GLN A 192 -25.55 -31.31 11.88
C GLN A 192 -24.59 -32.41 11.43
N ASP A 193 -23.42 -32.00 10.93
CA ASP A 193 -22.29 -32.91 10.70
C ASP A 193 -21.61 -33.33 12.03
N ASN A 194 -20.55 -34.14 11.95
CA ASN A 194 -19.77 -34.55 13.12
C ASN A 194 -19.17 -33.38 13.93
N ASN A 195 -18.95 -32.26 13.27
CA ASN A 195 -18.42 -31.05 13.87
C ASN A 195 -19.54 -30.12 14.36
N ARG A 196 -20.79 -30.60 14.41
CA ARG A 196 -22.00 -29.87 14.82
C ARG A 196 -22.42 -28.76 13.84
N ASN A 197 -21.81 -28.65 12.67
CA ASN A 197 -22.12 -27.61 11.70
C ASN A 197 -23.37 -27.98 10.89
N THR A 198 -24.24 -27.01 10.65
CA THR A 198 -25.39 -27.16 9.73
C THR A 198 -25.01 -26.76 8.31
N SER A 199 -25.85 -27.09 7.31
CA SER A 199 -25.66 -26.59 5.94
C SER A 199 -25.67 -25.05 5.86
N PHE A 200 -26.38 -24.39 6.78
CA PHE A 200 -26.35 -22.94 6.95
C PHE A 200 -24.99 -22.43 7.46
N CYS A 201 -24.32 -23.16 8.36
CA CYS A 201 -22.96 -22.86 8.79
C CYS A 201 -21.96 -22.91 7.62
N PHE A 202 -22.11 -23.90 6.72
CA PHE A 202 -21.30 -24.00 5.51
C PHE A 202 -21.56 -22.82 4.56
N ALA A 203 -22.82 -22.45 4.34
CA ALA A 203 -23.17 -21.27 3.54
C ALA A 203 -22.56 -19.98 4.13
N ALA A 204 -22.60 -19.82 5.46
CA ALA A 204 -22.04 -18.67 6.16
C ALA A 204 -20.52 -18.60 6.05
N ALA A 205 -19.82 -19.72 6.26
CA ALA A 205 -18.37 -19.83 6.12
C ALA A 205 -17.89 -19.51 4.70
N VAL A 206 -18.66 -19.97 3.71
CA VAL A 206 -18.35 -19.77 2.29
C VAL A 206 -18.77 -18.39 1.80
N GLY A 207 -19.70 -17.70 2.48
CA GLY A 207 -20.14 -16.35 2.18
C GLY A 207 -21.23 -16.25 1.12
N ASP A 208 -21.97 -17.33 0.84
CA ASP A 208 -23.06 -17.32 -0.15
C ASP A 208 -24.37 -16.82 0.47
N VAL A 209 -24.60 -15.51 0.37
CA VAL A 209 -25.75 -14.82 0.96
C VAL A 209 -27.08 -15.29 0.36
N GLU A 210 -27.09 -15.68 -0.91
CA GLU A 210 -28.31 -16.16 -1.57
C GLU A 210 -28.74 -17.50 -1.00
N ILE A 211 -27.80 -18.44 -0.80
CA ILE A 211 -28.09 -19.72 -0.13
C ILE A 211 -28.63 -19.48 1.29
N ALA A 212 -28.02 -18.58 2.05
CA ALA A 212 -28.48 -18.26 3.40
C ALA A 212 -29.91 -17.66 3.40
N LYS A 213 -30.22 -16.76 2.45
CA LYS A 213 -31.56 -16.21 2.27
C LYS A 213 -32.57 -17.29 1.90
N ILE A 214 -32.26 -18.16 0.93
CA ILE A 214 -33.13 -19.27 0.53
C ILE A 214 -33.46 -20.16 1.73
N MET A 215 -32.46 -20.50 2.56
CA MET A 215 -32.67 -21.30 3.77
C MET A 215 -33.50 -20.57 4.83
N HIS A 216 -33.31 -19.26 5.00
CA HIS A 216 -34.01 -18.44 5.99
C HIS A 216 -35.46 -18.11 5.58
N ASP A 217 -35.68 -17.66 4.34
CA ASP A 217 -36.99 -17.22 3.82
C ASP A 217 -38.03 -18.34 3.81
N LYS A 218 -37.57 -19.59 3.68
CA LYS A 218 -38.44 -20.77 3.72
C LYS A 218 -38.94 -21.09 5.12
N ASN A 219 -38.24 -20.64 6.18
CA ASN A 219 -38.61 -20.87 7.57
C ASN A 219 -38.24 -19.69 8.48
N PRO A 220 -38.97 -18.57 8.41
CA PRO A 220 -38.65 -17.37 9.19
C PRO A 220 -38.77 -17.59 10.71
N ASN A 221 -39.54 -18.59 11.14
CA ASN A 221 -39.69 -18.93 12.57
C ASN A 221 -38.49 -19.71 13.14
N LEU A 222 -37.66 -20.31 12.28
CA LEU A 222 -36.49 -21.08 12.69
C LEU A 222 -35.26 -20.17 12.64
N ASN A 223 -34.74 -19.79 13.81
CA ASN A 223 -33.55 -18.94 13.86
C ASN A 223 -32.27 -19.74 13.57
N LEU A 224 -32.06 -20.07 12.29
CA LEU A 224 -30.87 -20.80 11.81
C LEU A 224 -29.57 -20.07 12.14
N ALA A 225 -29.60 -18.73 12.21
CA ALA A 225 -28.47 -17.90 12.58
C ALA A 225 -28.06 -18.07 14.07
N ALA A 226 -28.95 -18.58 14.92
CA ALA A 226 -28.66 -18.86 16.32
C ALA A 226 -28.02 -20.25 16.55
N ILE A 227 -28.05 -21.14 15.55
CA ILE A 227 -27.59 -22.52 15.71
C ILE A 227 -26.08 -22.55 15.70
N ARG A 228 -25.51 -23.12 16.77
CA ARG A 228 -24.07 -23.15 16.99
C ARG A 228 -23.46 -24.41 16.39
N GLY A 229 -22.39 -24.19 15.63
CA GLY A 229 -21.61 -25.23 14.99
C GLY A 229 -20.40 -25.67 15.82
N ASN A 230 -19.30 -25.92 15.12
CA ASN A 230 -18.04 -26.34 15.72
C ASN A 230 -17.55 -25.34 16.79
N HIS A 231 -16.96 -25.85 17.87
CA HIS A 231 -16.48 -25.06 19.02
C HIS A 231 -17.52 -24.05 19.56
N ASN A 232 -18.82 -24.36 19.43
CA ASN A 232 -19.92 -23.50 19.87
C ASN A 232 -20.00 -22.14 19.13
N LYS A 233 -19.38 -22.03 17.95
CA LYS A 233 -19.34 -20.82 17.13
C LYS A 233 -20.65 -20.64 16.36
N THR A 234 -21.10 -19.39 16.26
CA THR A 234 -22.28 -19.03 15.46
C THR A 234 -21.93 -18.98 13.97
N PRO A 235 -22.93 -19.06 13.06
CA PRO A 235 -22.71 -18.86 11.63
C PRO A 235 -22.11 -17.47 11.33
N LEU A 236 -22.45 -16.46 12.15
CA LEU A 236 -21.85 -15.13 12.07
C LEU A 236 -20.34 -15.17 12.37
N ASP A 237 -19.93 -15.87 13.44
CA ASP A 237 -18.50 -16.04 13.77
C ASP A 237 -17.75 -16.71 12.61
N MET A 238 -18.36 -17.72 11.98
CA MET A 238 -17.77 -18.38 10.81
C MET A 238 -17.61 -17.40 9.64
N ALA A 239 -18.66 -16.64 9.31
CA ALA A 239 -18.59 -15.64 8.25
C ALA A 239 -17.46 -14.62 8.51
N VAL A 240 -17.29 -14.17 9.76
CA VAL A 240 -16.22 -13.22 10.13
C VAL A 240 -14.85 -13.87 10.08
N MET A 241 -14.67 -15.08 10.62
CA MET A 241 -13.39 -15.81 10.58
C MET A 241 -12.90 -16.08 9.15
N PHE A 242 -13.83 -16.27 8.20
CA PHE A 242 -13.50 -16.46 6.79
C PHE A 242 -13.48 -15.15 5.98
N GLY A 243 -13.66 -13.99 6.62
CA GLY A 243 -13.61 -12.67 5.97
C GLY A 243 -14.80 -12.37 5.03
N GLN A 244 -15.94 -13.04 5.22
CA GLN A 244 -17.12 -12.92 4.37
C GLN A 244 -17.95 -11.67 4.74
N LYS A 245 -17.52 -10.49 4.29
CA LYS A 245 -18.13 -9.18 4.64
C LYS A 245 -19.65 -9.11 4.46
N GLU A 246 -20.13 -9.50 3.28
CA GLU A 246 -21.55 -9.38 2.91
C GLU A 246 -22.43 -10.30 3.76
N MET A 247 -21.97 -11.54 3.97
CA MET A 247 -22.61 -12.52 4.82
C MET A 247 -22.62 -12.09 6.29
N ALA A 248 -21.49 -11.62 6.81
CA ALA A 248 -21.39 -11.16 8.18
C ALA A 248 -22.37 -10.00 8.44
N THR A 249 -22.47 -9.05 7.51
CA THR A 249 -23.42 -7.92 7.60
C THR A 249 -24.87 -8.41 7.63
N PHE A 250 -25.22 -9.39 6.78
CA PHE A 250 -26.55 -10.00 6.73
C PHE A 250 -26.91 -10.72 8.03
N LEU A 251 -25.97 -11.46 8.63
CA LEU A 251 -26.21 -12.25 9.85
C LEU A 251 -26.18 -11.43 11.14
N TYR A 252 -25.55 -10.24 11.12
CA TYR A 252 -25.35 -9.43 12.32
C TYR A 252 -26.66 -9.09 13.03
N ASP A 253 -27.64 -8.53 12.32
CA ASP A 253 -28.88 -8.04 12.92
C ASP A 253 -29.72 -9.18 13.52
N ALA A 254 -29.62 -10.40 12.95
CA ALA A 254 -30.29 -11.59 13.45
C ALA A 254 -29.62 -12.21 14.70
N THR A 255 -28.34 -11.92 14.92
CA THR A 255 -27.50 -12.59 15.93
C THR A 255 -27.15 -11.67 17.11
N GLU A 256 -27.22 -10.34 16.95
CA GLU A 256 -26.76 -9.35 17.95
C GLU A 256 -27.33 -9.57 19.37
N ASN A 257 -28.63 -9.87 19.46
CA ASN A 257 -29.32 -10.06 20.75
C ASN A 257 -29.01 -11.41 21.44
N ILE A 258 -28.34 -12.32 20.74
CA ILE A 258 -28.06 -13.69 21.20
C ILE A 258 -26.64 -13.81 21.73
N LEU A 259 -25.73 -12.95 21.29
CA LEU A 259 -24.33 -12.97 21.66
C LEU A 259 -24.13 -12.57 23.12
N ASN A 260 -23.39 -13.40 23.86
CA ASN A 260 -22.90 -13.03 25.18
C ASN A 260 -21.70 -12.05 25.08
N GLN A 261 -21.21 -11.55 26.20
CA GLN A 261 -20.13 -10.55 26.21
C GLN A 261 -18.79 -11.11 25.68
N ASP A 262 -18.47 -12.36 25.99
CA ASP A 262 -17.21 -13.00 25.57
C ASP A 262 -17.22 -13.28 24.07
N GLU A 263 -18.36 -13.73 23.54
CA GLU A 263 -18.59 -13.94 22.11
C GLU A 263 -18.54 -12.63 21.33
N ARG A 264 -19.13 -11.56 21.89
CA ARG A 264 -19.05 -10.22 21.30
C ARG A 264 -17.61 -9.72 21.23
N THR A 265 -16.83 -9.99 22.28
CA THR A 265 -15.40 -9.65 22.35
C THR A 265 -14.61 -10.44 21.31
N ALA A 266 -14.83 -11.76 21.23
CA ALA A 266 -14.20 -12.62 20.22
C ALA A 266 -14.57 -12.22 18.77
N LEU A 267 -15.83 -11.87 18.52
CA LEU A 267 -16.31 -11.40 17.22
C LEU A 267 -15.67 -10.06 16.85
N PHE A 268 -15.53 -9.15 17.80
CA PHE A 268 -14.87 -7.86 17.61
C PHE A 268 -13.40 -8.04 17.21
N PHE A 269 -12.64 -8.85 17.94
CA PHE A 269 -11.24 -9.14 17.60
C PHE A 269 -11.10 -9.89 16.28
N SER A 270 -11.95 -10.89 16.02
CA SER A 270 -11.96 -11.62 14.75
C SER A 270 -12.24 -10.68 13.57
N SER A 271 -13.11 -9.69 13.74
CA SER A 271 -13.41 -8.69 12.70
C SER A 271 -12.21 -7.80 12.38
N ILE A 272 -11.35 -7.52 13.36
CA ILE A 272 -10.11 -6.76 13.16
C ILE A 272 -9.10 -7.63 12.39
N THR A 273 -8.85 -8.86 12.86
CA THR A 273 -7.90 -9.80 12.23
C THR A 273 -8.25 -10.11 10.77
N THR A 274 -9.55 -10.19 10.44
CA THR A 274 -9.99 -10.46 9.06
C THR A 274 -10.19 -9.21 8.20
N GLY A 275 -9.91 -8.01 8.74
CA GLY A 275 -10.00 -6.75 8.01
C GLY A 275 -11.44 -6.24 7.79
N LEU A 276 -12.43 -6.77 8.51
CA LEU A 276 -13.83 -6.37 8.48
C LEU A 276 -14.09 -5.17 9.40
N TYR A 277 -13.37 -4.07 9.18
CA TYR A 277 -13.39 -2.88 10.04
C TYR A 277 -14.76 -2.22 10.20
N ASP A 278 -15.65 -2.31 9.20
CA ASP A 278 -17.03 -1.83 9.30
C ASP A 278 -17.82 -2.52 10.41
N MET A 279 -17.62 -3.84 10.56
CA MET A 279 -18.28 -4.62 11.59
C MET A 279 -17.68 -4.32 12.96
N ALA A 280 -16.35 -4.22 13.05
CA ALA A 280 -15.68 -3.82 14.28
C ALA A 280 -16.13 -2.42 14.75
N LEU A 281 -16.29 -1.47 13.82
CA LEU A 281 -16.85 -0.14 14.08
C LEU A 281 -18.30 -0.20 14.58
N LYS A 282 -19.15 -1.01 13.95
CA LYS A 282 -20.56 -1.18 14.36
C LYS A 282 -20.63 -1.75 15.79
N LEU A 283 -19.83 -2.78 16.08
CA LEU A 283 -19.72 -3.40 17.41
C LEU A 283 -19.22 -2.42 18.47
N LEU A 284 -18.19 -1.63 18.15
CA LEU A 284 -17.64 -0.65 19.07
C LEU A 284 -18.63 0.48 19.38
N LYS A 285 -19.34 0.99 18.36
CA LYS A 285 -20.36 2.03 18.53
C LYS A 285 -21.54 1.55 19.37
N SER A 286 -21.94 0.27 19.26
CA SER A 286 -22.99 -0.30 20.10
C SER A 286 -22.50 -0.67 21.51
N HIS A 287 -21.22 -1.05 21.65
CA HIS A 287 -20.63 -1.49 22.91
C HIS A 287 -19.26 -0.84 23.16
N PRO A 288 -19.22 0.42 23.65
CA PRO A 288 -17.97 1.18 23.85
C PRO A 288 -16.95 0.53 24.80
N ARG A 289 -17.42 -0.38 25.68
CA ARG A 289 -16.54 -1.14 26.58
C ARG A 289 -15.52 -2.01 25.84
N LEU A 290 -15.79 -2.39 24.60
CA LEU A 290 -14.88 -3.17 23.74
C LEU A 290 -13.55 -2.43 23.46
N ALA A 291 -13.50 -1.11 23.62
CA ALA A 291 -12.25 -0.36 23.45
C ALA A 291 -11.14 -0.80 24.43
N MET A 292 -11.52 -1.27 25.62
CA MET A 292 -10.60 -1.66 26.69
C MET A 292 -10.55 -3.17 26.92
N THR A 293 -11.31 -3.97 26.17
CA THR A 293 -11.24 -5.43 26.29
C THR A 293 -9.91 -5.94 25.74
N ARG A 294 -9.48 -7.08 26.28
CA ARG A 294 -8.26 -7.78 25.88
C ARG A 294 -8.62 -9.14 25.31
N ASP A 295 -7.86 -9.59 24.33
CA ASP A 295 -8.02 -10.88 23.67
C ASP A 295 -7.34 -12.01 24.48
N GLU A 296 -7.22 -13.20 23.88
CA GLU A 296 -6.56 -14.36 24.48
C GLU A 296 -5.06 -14.14 24.73
N ASN A 297 -4.42 -13.20 24.01
CA ASN A 297 -3.01 -12.81 24.18
C ASN A 297 -2.85 -11.62 25.12
N ASP A 298 -3.93 -11.21 25.80
CA ASP A 298 -4.00 -10.02 26.64
C ASP A 298 -3.78 -8.71 25.85
N GLU A 299 -4.02 -8.71 24.54
CA GLU A 299 -3.86 -7.56 23.64
C GLU A 299 -5.18 -6.81 23.44
N THR A 300 -5.11 -5.47 23.37
CA THR A 300 -6.28 -4.66 22.98
C THR A 300 -6.36 -4.51 21.46
N ALA A 301 -7.50 -4.06 20.95
CA ALA A 301 -7.68 -3.82 19.51
C ALA A 301 -6.64 -2.84 18.93
N LEU A 302 -6.19 -1.87 19.73
CA LEU A 302 -5.14 -0.93 19.32
C LEU A 302 -3.79 -1.65 19.11
N HIS A 303 -3.44 -2.66 19.92
CA HIS A 303 -2.21 -3.44 19.75
C HIS A 303 -2.19 -4.20 18.43
N MET A 304 -3.33 -4.81 18.07
CA MET A 304 -3.46 -5.50 16.79
C MET A 304 -3.34 -4.51 15.62
N LEU A 305 -4.07 -3.39 15.69
CA LEU A 305 -4.05 -2.36 14.64
C LEU A 305 -2.70 -1.67 14.49
N ALA A 306 -1.92 -1.52 15.58
CA ALA A 306 -0.56 -1.00 15.53
C ALA A 306 0.34 -1.84 14.61
N ARG A 307 0.10 -3.16 14.55
CA ARG A 307 0.90 -4.10 13.77
C ARG A 307 0.39 -4.33 12.34
N GLU A 308 -0.77 -3.78 12.00
CA GLU A 308 -1.30 -3.86 10.64
C GLU A 308 -0.58 -2.85 9.71
N PRO A 309 -0.01 -3.28 8.57
CA PRO A 309 0.78 -2.41 7.70
C PRO A 309 -0.05 -1.30 7.03
N ASN A 310 0.63 -0.20 6.67
CA ASN A 310 0.18 1.08 6.07
C ASN A 310 -0.81 1.07 4.87
N SER A 311 -1.42 -0.06 4.50
CA SER A 311 -2.58 -0.10 3.62
C SER A 311 -3.88 0.04 4.42
N MET A 312 -3.91 0.94 5.41
CA MET A 312 -5.10 1.21 6.20
C MET A 312 -6.19 1.76 5.26
N THR A 313 -7.32 1.07 5.21
CA THR A 313 -8.51 1.60 4.55
C THR A 313 -9.05 2.78 5.38
N THR A 314 -9.83 3.67 4.78
CA THR A 314 -10.50 4.78 5.52
C THR A 314 -11.26 4.27 6.75
N GLN A 315 -11.78 3.05 6.67
CA GLN A 315 -12.54 2.38 7.74
C GLN A 315 -11.64 1.96 8.92
N ALA A 316 -10.43 1.48 8.65
CA ALA A 316 -9.46 1.15 9.71
C ALA A 316 -9.02 2.42 10.46
N HIS A 317 -8.79 3.52 9.72
CA HIS A 317 -8.48 4.81 10.32
C HIS A 317 -9.62 5.34 11.21
N GLU A 318 -10.88 5.25 10.74
CA GLU A 318 -12.05 5.61 11.56
C GLU A 318 -12.14 4.75 12.82
N LEU A 319 -11.87 3.44 12.72
CA LEU A 319 -11.86 2.54 13.87
C LEU A 319 -10.81 2.94 14.90
N ILE A 320 -9.59 3.27 14.47
CA ILE A 320 -8.52 3.75 15.36
C ILE A 320 -8.95 5.02 16.10
N LEU A 321 -9.52 5.99 15.37
CA LEU A 321 -10.01 7.23 15.98
C LEU A 321 -11.11 6.95 17.00
N CYS A 322 -12.11 6.13 16.67
CA CYS A 322 -13.18 5.77 17.60
C CYS A 322 -12.67 5.04 18.84
N LEU A 323 -11.75 4.08 18.67
CA LEU A 323 -11.12 3.39 19.80
C LEU A 323 -10.37 4.36 20.69
N TRP A 324 -9.61 5.26 20.09
CA TRP A 324 -8.81 6.23 20.83
C TRP A 324 -9.66 7.27 21.56
N GLU A 325 -10.77 7.73 20.98
CA GLU A 325 -11.74 8.59 21.69
C GLU A 325 -12.24 7.93 22.98
N GLU A 326 -12.59 6.65 22.93
CA GLU A 326 -13.04 5.91 24.12
C GLU A 326 -11.91 5.72 25.15
N VAL A 327 -10.69 5.43 24.71
CA VAL A 327 -9.52 5.28 25.60
C VAL A 327 -9.19 6.59 26.31
N LYS A 328 -9.27 7.73 25.63
CA LYS A 328 -8.99 9.06 26.22
C LYS A 328 -9.94 9.45 27.35
N THR A 329 -11.14 8.87 27.41
CA THR A 329 -12.08 9.14 28.52
C THR A 329 -11.63 8.50 29.84
N ARG A 330 -10.62 7.62 29.81
CA ARG A 330 -10.14 6.87 30.96
C ARG A 330 -9.10 7.64 31.78
N PRO A 331 -8.87 7.27 33.05
CA PRO A 331 -7.80 7.83 33.86
C PRO A 331 -6.42 7.63 33.20
N TYR A 332 -5.53 8.62 33.38
CA TYR A 332 -4.17 8.59 32.81
C TYR A 332 -3.40 7.30 33.10
N ALA A 333 -3.57 6.72 34.29
CA ALA A 333 -2.92 5.46 34.66
C ALA A 333 -3.36 4.26 33.80
N GLU A 334 -4.65 4.18 33.44
CA GLU A 334 -5.18 3.11 32.58
C GLU A 334 -4.73 3.28 31.14
N VAL A 335 -4.69 4.53 30.65
CA VAL A 335 -4.18 4.85 29.30
C VAL A 335 -2.69 4.51 29.21
N GLY A 336 -1.90 4.90 30.22
CA GLY A 336 -0.49 4.55 30.32
C GLY A 336 -0.28 3.03 30.32
N ALA A 337 -1.03 2.29 31.14
CA ALA A 337 -0.96 0.84 31.20
C ALA A 337 -1.30 0.19 29.85
N LEU A 338 -2.31 0.71 29.12
CA LEU A 338 -2.66 0.24 27.79
C LEU A 338 -1.53 0.46 26.78
N ILE A 339 -0.82 1.58 26.85
CA ILE A 339 0.28 1.88 25.93
C ILE A 339 1.51 1.01 26.20
N THR A 340 1.74 0.65 27.47
CA THR A 340 2.94 -0.07 27.90
C THR A 340 2.79 -1.59 27.95
N TYR A 341 1.57 -2.12 27.99
CA TYR A 341 1.30 -3.54 28.25
C TYR A 341 0.19 -4.13 27.34
N PRO A 342 0.42 -5.29 26.69
CA PRO A 342 1.52 -6.23 26.93
C PRO A 342 2.80 -5.92 26.14
N THR A 343 2.67 -5.27 24.98
CA THR A 343 3.80 -4.71 24.23
C THR A 343 3.76 -3.20 24.26
N LYS A 344 4.86 -2.55 23.87
CA LYS A 344 4.91 -1.10 23.83
C LYS A 344 4.27 -0.63 22.52
N LEU A 345 2.95 -0.45 22.55
CA LEU A 345 2.05 -0.14 21.43
C LEU A 345 2.65 0.78 20.35
N LEU A 346 3.24 1.90 20.77
CA LEU A 346 3.80 2.91 19.87
C LEU A 346 5.09 2.47 19.18
N PHE A 347 5.88 1.64 19.84
CA PHE A 347 7.15 1.14 19.32
C PHE A 347 6.92 0.01 18.33
N ASP A 348 5.95 -0.88 18.59
CA ASP A 348 5.48 -1.88 17.61
C ASP A 348 5.02 -1.20 16.31
N ALA A 349 4.19 -0.15 16.44
CA ALA A 349 3.76 0.65 15.29
C ALA A 349 4.94 1.34 14.58
N ALA A 350 5.93 1.81 15.34
CA ALA A 350 7.10 2.47 14.78
C ALA A 350 8.03 1.51 14.04
N GLU A 351 8.22 0.29 14.55
CA GLU A 351 9.02 -0.78 13.94
C GLU A 351 8.41 -1.27 12.63
N LEU A 352 7.08 -1.43 12.59
CA LEU A 352 6.34 -1.89 11.42
C LEU A 352 6.02 -0.75 10.43
N GLY A 353 6.22 0.49 10.84
CA GLY A 353 6.11 1.66 9.99
C GLY A 353 4.71 2.25 9.90
N ASN A 354 3.79 1.92 10.81
CA ASN A 354 2.40 2.37 10.81
C ASN A 354 2.26 3.88 11.13
N SER A 355 2.52 4.72 10.13
CA SER A 355 2.62 6.16 10.31
C SER A 355 1.28 6.84 10.55
N GLU A 356 0.20 6.30 10.00
CA GLU A 356 -1.14 6.86 10.17
C GLU A 356 -1.67 6.60 11.57
N PHE A 357 -1.44 5.40 12.11
CA PHE A 357 -1.74 5.07 13.49
C PHE A 357 -1.00 5.99 14.47
N LEU A 358 0.32 6.13 14.29
CA LEU A 358 1.13 7.01 15.14
C LEU A 358 0.71 8.47 15.02
N ALA A 359 0.42 8.97 13.82
CA ALA A 359 -0.06 10.34 13.63
C ALA A 359 -1.41 10.57 14.34
N ALA A 360 -2.33 9.61 14.31
CA ALA A 360 -3.62 9.71 14.99
C ALA A 360 -3.47 9.79 16.53
N LEU A 361 -2.63 8.92 17.10
CA LEU A 361 -2.39 8.89 18.55
C LEU A 361 -1.59 10.10 19.02
N VAL A 362 -0.47 10.42 18.38
CA VAL A 362 0.39 11.56 18.75
C VAL A 362 -0.32 12.89 18.54
N GLY A 363 -1.10 13.04 17.47
CA GLY A 363 -1.85 14.27 17.19
C GLY A 363 -2.91 14.59 18.25
N SER A 364 -3.40 13.58 18.97
CA SER A 364 -4.40 13.74 20.02
C SER A 364 -3.83 13.62 21.44
N TYR A 365 -2.64 13.03 21.60
CA TYR A 365 -1.90 12.94 22.86
C TYR A 365 -0.40 13.20 22.64
N PRO A 366 0.03 14.48 22.58
CA PRO A 366 1.40 14.84 22.24
C PRO A 366 2.45 14.30 23.21
N ASP A 367 2.12 14.11 24.49
CA ASP A 367 3.08 13.63 25.50
C ASP A 367 3.64 12.22 25.19
N LEU A 368 2.96 11.45 24.34
CA LEU A 368 3.41 10.12 23.91
C LEU A 368 4.77 10.15 23.21
N ILE A 369 5.16 11.28 22.60
CA ILE A 369 6.43 11.41 21.86
C ILE A 369 7.67 11.30 22.74
N HIS A 370 7.52 11.55 24.05
CA HIS A 370 8.60 11.52 25.02
C HIS A 370 8.83 10.12 25.60
N LEU A 371 7.99 9.14 25.25
CA LEU A 371 8.16 7.77 25.68
C LEU A 371 9.44 7.19 25.06
N LEU A 372 10.17 6.46 25.90
CA LEU A 372 11.40 5.78 25.55
C LEU A 372 11.24 4.28 25.76
N ASP A 373 11.86 3.48 24.90
CA ASP A 373 11.91 2.04 25.04
C ASP A 373 12.94 1.62 26.11
N GLU A 374 13.25 0.33 26.18
CA GLU A 374 14.22 -0.18 27.18
C GLU A 374 15.65 0.27 26.85
N GLN A 375 15.92 0.52 25.57
CA GLN A 375 17.20 0.99 25.05
C GLN A 375 17.31 2.52 25.07
N ASN A 376 16.39 3.22 25.75
CA ASN A 376 16.34 4.68 25.82
C ASN A 376 16.13 5.37 24.45
N LEU A 377 15.50 4.66 23.51
CA LEU A 377 15.17 5.14 22.17
C LEU A 377 13.71 5.60 22.11
N SER A 378 13.45 6.66 21.35
CA SER A 378 12.08 7.10 21.05
C SER A 378 11.56 6.45 19.77
N ILE A 379 10.25 6.59 19.52
CA ILE A 379 9.61 6.13 18.27
C ILE A 379 10.30 6.67 17.00
N PHE A 380 10.95 7.84 17.08
CA PHE A 380 11.70 8.42 15.96
C PHE A 380 13.04 7.75 15.73
N HIS A 381 13.69 7.28 16.79
CA HIS A 381 14.92 6.49 16.69
C HIS A 381 14.63 5.15 16.03
N ILE A 382 13.54 4.48 16.42
CA ILE A 382 13.06 3.24 15.78
C ILE A 382 12.70 3.52 14.31
N ALA A 383 11.95 4.58 14.02
CA ALA A 383 11.62 4.94 12.64
C ALA A 383 12.86 5.16 11.77
N VAL A 384 13.92 5.75 12.33
CA VAL A 384 15.22 5.92 11.64
C VAL A 384 15.90 4.58 11.41
N LEU A 385 15.96 3.73 12.44
CA LEU A 385 16.55 2.39 12.37
C LEU A 385 15.89 1.53 11.27
N HIS A 386 14.57 1.56 11.16
CA HIS A 386 13.78 0.78 10.19
C HIS A 386 13.47 1.51 8.87
N ARG A 387 14.01 2.72 8.66
CA ARG A 387 13.86 3.52 7.41
C ARG A 387 12.42 3.96 7.08
N HIS A 388 11.61 4.20 8.12
CA HIS A 388 10.23 4.68 8.00
C HIS A 388 10.18 6.21 7.90
N ALA A 389 10.45 6.71 6.69
CA ALA A 389 10.48 8.15 6.38
C ALA A 389 9.20 8.91 6.79
N ASN A 390 8.03 8.28 6.65
CA ASN A 390 6.75 8.91 6.96
C ASN A 390 6.58 9.19 8.47
N ILE A 391 7.00 8.26 9.33
CA ILE A 391 7.02 8.46 10.78
C ILE A 391 8.05 9.52 11.13
N PHE A 392 9.25 9.42 10.55
CA PHE A 392 10.29 10.41 10.80
C PHE A 392 9.84 11.82 10.45
N LYS A 393 9.04 12.00 9.38
CA LYS A 393 8.51 13.31 8.98
C LYS A 393 7.67 13.99 10.06
N LEU A 394 6.96 13.22 10.90
CA LEU A 394 6.18 13.76 12.02
C LEU A 394 7.06 14.58 12.98
N ILE A 395 8.38 14.31 13.03
CA ILE A 395 9.32 15.05 13.88
C ILE A 395 9.34 16.56 13.58
N TYR A 396 9.04 16.93 12.34
CA TYR A 396 9.06 18.33 11.89
C TYR A 396 7.86 19.13 12.41
N GLU A 397 6.77 18.45 12.75
CA GLU A 397 5.53 19.07 13.25
C GLU A 397 5.66 19.45 14.74
N MET A 398 6.64 18.91 15.45
CA MET A 398 6.79 18.98 16.92
C MET A 398 7.60 20.18 17.45
N GLY A 399 7.84 21.22 16.64
CA GLY A 399 8.43 22.47 17.16
C GLY A 399 9.80 22.32 17.85
N PHE A 400 9.87 22.57 19.16
CA PHE A 400 11.09 22.56 19.98
C PHE A 400 11.45 21.15 20.50
N ASP A 401 10.48 20.24 20.64
CA ASP A 401 10.70 18.92 21.25
C ASP A 401 11.65 18.04 20.45
N LYS A 402 11.76 18.29 19.14
CA LYS A 402 12.77 17.66 18.29
C LYS A 402 14.21 17.91 18.74
N GLU A 403 14.49 19.05 19.39
CA GLU A 403 15.82 19.34 19.92
C GLU A 403 16.13 18.48 21.14
N LEU A 404 15.13 18.20 21.98
CA LEU A 404 15.26 17.30 23.12
C LEU A 404 15.42 15.85 22.66
N LEU A 405 14.59 15.41 21.72
CA LEU A 405 14.66 14.07 21.14
C LEU A 405 16.02 13.79 20.48
N ALA A 406 16.61 14.80 19.83
CA ALA A 406 17.94 14.70 19.23
C ALA A 406 19.06 14.50 20.26
N THR A 407 18.83 14.75 21.56
CA THR A 407 19.84 14.53 22.61
C THR A 407 19.85 13.13 23.19
N TYR A 408 18.78 12.36 23.01
CA TYR A 408 18.72 10.98 23.49
C TYR A 408 19.70 10.09 22.74
N VAL A 409 20.21 9.08 23.45
CA VAL A 409 21.18 8.10 22.97
C VAL A 409 20.81 6.73 23.50
N ASP A 410 21.16 5.68 22.74
CA ASP A 410 21.01 4.30 23.21
C ASP A 410 22.03 3.94 24.28
N GLU A 411 21.93 2.71 24.80
CA GLU A 411 22.87 2.14 25.77
C GLU A 411 24.34 2.14 25.30
N GLN A 412 24.59 2.16 23.99
CA GLN A 412 25.93 2.23 23.40
C GLN A 412 26.35 3.66 23.03
N ASP A 413 25.65 4.67 23.55
CA ASP A 413 25.90 6.10 23.30
C ASP A 413 25.67 6.52 21.83
N ASN A 414 24.94 5.71 21.05
CA ASN A 414 24.55 6.04 19.69
C ASN A 414 23.40 7.04 19.70
N ASN A 415 23.64 8.22 19.13
CA ASN A 415 22.55 9.15 18.81
C ASN A 415 21.78 8.70 17.54
N MET A 416 20.67 9.37 17.26
CA MET A 416 19.85 9.12 16.07
C MET A 416 20.63 9.04 14.74
N LEU A 417 21.71 9.84 14.59
CA LEU A 417 22.53 9.81 13.37
C LEU A 417 23.42 8.55 13.28
N HIS A 418 23.87 7.99 14.42
CA HIS A 418 24.54 6.69 14.43
C HIS A 418 23.58 5.57 14.01
N LEU A 419 22.31 5.63 14.44
CA LEU A 419 21.29 4.64 14.03
C LEU A 419 21.00 4.71 12.52
N ALA A 420 20.95 5.92 11.95
CA ALA A 420 20.92 6.11 10.50
C ALA A 420 22.19 5.58 9.80
N GLY A 421 23.30 5.52 10.52
CA GLY A 421 24.59 4.96 10.10
C GLY A 421 24.67 3.43 10.12
N LYS A 422 23.81 2.75 10.90
CA LYS A 422 23.77 1.29 10.95
C LYS A 422 23.01 0.76 9.74
N TYR A 423 23.63 -0.13 8.96
CA TYR A 423 22.91 -0.83 7.89
C TYR A 423 22.02 -1.91 8.52
N PRO A 424 20.72 -2.02 8.16
CA PRO A 424 19.81 -2.99 8.78
C PRO A 424 20.29 -4.43 8.59
N GLU A 425 20.19 -5.26 9.63
CA GLU A 425 20.54 -6.69 9.54
C GLU A 425 19.64 -7.45 8.56
N SER A 426 18.36 -7.04 8.50
CA SER A 426 17.38 -7.49 7.52
C SER A 426 16.86 -6.29 6.74
N PRO A 427 17.52 -5.88 5.64
CA PRO A 427 17.04 -4.77 4.84
C PRO A 427 15.64 -5.12 4.28
N PRO A 428 14.66 -4.20 4.38
CA PRO A 428 13.32 -4.45 3.84
C PRO A 428 13.44 -4.80 2.36
N ALA A 429 12.68 -5.82 1.91
CA ALA A 429 12.72 -6.33 0.54
C ALA A 429 12.73 -5.13 -0.44
N SER A 430 13.88 -4.91 -1.08
CA SER A 430 14.15 -3.64 -1.73
C SER A 430 13.20 -3.45 -2.91
N VAL A 431 12.20 -2.59 -2.71
CA VAL A 431 11.31 -2.08 -3.77
C VAL A 431 12.12 -1.31 -4.82
N VAL A 432 13.36 -0.92 -4.49
CA VAL A 432 14.25 -0.11 -5.32
C VAL A 432 15.12 -1.02 -6.21
N PRO A 433 15.09 -0.84 -7.54
CA PRO A 433 15.88 -1.67 -8.44
C PRO A 433 17.36 -1.26 -8.44
N GLY A 434 18.17 -2.00 -7.69
CA GLY A 434 19.63 -1.97 -7.81
C GLY A 434 20.35 -1.34 -6.61
N ALA A 435 21.50 -1.94 -6.27
CA ALA A 435 22.31 -1.57 -5.10
C ALA A 435 22.76 -0.11 -5.08
N ALA A 436 22.92 0.55 -6.23
CA ALA A 436 23.32 1.96 -6.28
C ALA A 436 22.19 2.91 -5.84
N LEU A 437 20.94 2.59 -6.18
CA LEU A 437 19.77 3.37 -5.77
C LEU A 437 19.41 3.10 -4.31
N GLU A 438 19.66 1.88 -3.82
CA GLU A 438 19.59 1.55 -2.39
C GLU A 438 20.62 2.38 -1.60
N MET A 439 21.89 2.42 -2.04
CA MET A 439 22.92 3.27 -1.44
C MET A 439 22.51 4.75 -1.44
N GLN A 440 21.92 5.24 -2.53
CA GLN A 440 21.40 6.61 -2.62
C GLN A 440 20.35 6.87 -1.54
N ARG A 441 19.40 5.94 -1.32
CA ARG A 441 18.34 6.08 -0.33
C ARG A 441 18.88 6.13 1.11
N GLU A 442 19.84 5.26 1.44
CA GLU A 442 20.49 5.24 2.75
C GLU A 442 21.22 6.55 3.04
N LEU A 443 21.95 7.08 2.04
CA LEU A 443 22.63 8.38 2.14
C LEU A 443 21.65 9.54 2.31
N LEU A 444 20.52 9.53 1.62
CA LEU A 444 19.50 10.57 1.78
C LEU A 444 18.92 10.54 3.19
N MET A 445 18.59 9.37 3.72
CA MET A 445 18.09 9.23 5.10
C MET A 445 19.11 9.72 6.12
N PHE A 446 20.38 9.33 5.96
CA PHE A 446 21.47 9.78 6.83
C PHE A 446 21.60 11.30 6.84
N GLU A 447 21.56 11.93 5.66
CA GLU A 447 21.67 13.38 5.53
C GLU A 447 20.45 14.12 6.10
N GLU A 448 19.24 13.55 5.99
CA GLU A 448 18.03 14.13 6.58
C GLU A 448 18.10 14.14 8.12
N VAL A 449 18.48 13.01 8.73
CA VAL A 449 18.70 12.94 10.18
C VAL A 449 19.78 13.92 10.62
N ARG A 450 20.87 14.03 9.84
CA ARG A 450 21.97 14.97 10.11
C ARG A 450 21.50 16.42 10.14
N MET A 451 20.52 16.80 9.32
CA MET A 451 19.99 18.17 9.28
C MET A 451 19.22 18.56 10.55
N ILE A 452 18.62 17.59 11.25
CA ILE A 452 17.92 17.83 12.53
C ILE A 452 18.91 17.87 13.71
N MET A 453 20.00 17.10 13.62
CA MET A 453 21.01 17.01 14.66
C MET A 453 21.82 18.31 14.80
N LYS A 454 22.03 18.74 16.07
CA LYS A 454 22.92 19.87 16.41
C LYS A 454 24.35 19.59 15.96
N PRO A 455 25.12 20.60 15.51
CA PRO A 455 26.50 20.41 15.04
C PRO A 455 27.39 19.64 16.02
N SER A 456 27.25 19.88 17.33
CA SER A 456 28.01 19.18 18.37
C SER A 456 27.75 17.68 18.44
N LEU A 457 26.57 17.22 18.01
CA LEU A 457 26.17 15.81 18.07
C LEU A 457 26.52 15.05 16.79
N ARG A 458 26.76 15.74 15.67
CA ARG A 458 27.10 15.13 14.37
C ARG A 458 28.43 14.38 14.39
N ASP A 459 29.34 14.83 15.25
CA ASP A 459 30.68 14.27 15.41
C ASP A 459 30.89 13.62 16.79
N LYS A 460 29.83 13.48 17.61
CA LYS A 460 29.90 12.74 18.89
C LYS A 460 30.28 11.29 18.58
N LYS A 461 31.21 10.74 19.35
CA LYS A 461 31.58 9.33 19.26
C LYS A 461 30.68 8.48 20.13
N ASN A 462 30.31 7.30 19.64
CA ASN A 462 29.65 6.27 20.45
C ASN A 462 30.64 5.56 21.39
N SER A 463 30.16 4.58 22.15
CA SER A 463 30.98 3.79 23.08
C SER A 463 32.15 3.06 22.41
N GLU A 464 32.04 2.74 21.11
CA GLU A 464 33.11 2.11 20.32
C GLU A 464 34.12 3.13 19.76
N GLY A 465 33.92 4.42 20.01
CA GLY A 465 34.79 5.49 19.50
C GLY A 465 34.53 5.88 18.04
N HIS A 466 33.47 5.37 17.41
CA HIS A 466 33.08 5.68 16.05
C HIS A 466 32.23 6.95 15.99
N THR A 467 32.47 7.81 15.00
CA THR A 467 31.54 8.89 14.65
C THR A 467 30.42 8.36 13.74
N PRO A 468 29.25 9.02 13.65
CA PRO A 468 28.16 8.55 12.80
C PRO A 468 28.57 8.34 11.33
N LYS A 469 29.36 9.28 10.79
CA LYS A 469 29.86 9.20 9.42
C LYS A 469 30.84 8.05 9.23
N LYS A 470 31.73 7.81 10.21
CA LYS A 470 32.66 6.69 10.16
C LYS A 470 31.93 5.35 10.23
N LEU A 471 30.91 5.25 11.08
CA LEU A 471 30.06 4.07 11.20
C LEU A 471 29.36 3.77 9.88
N PHE A 472 28.71 4.77 9.28
CA PHE A 472 28.05 4.66 7.96
C PHE A 472 29.01 4.11 6.90
N THR A 473 30.22 4.66 6.79
CA THR A 473 31.24 4.20 5.84
C THR A 473 31.62 2.74 6.02
N VAL A 474 31.76 2.28 7.27
CA VAL A 474 32.17 0.91 7.55
C VAL A 474 31.04 -0.07 7.24
N THR A 475 29.81 0.23 7.67
CA THR A 475 28.65 -0.65 7.52
C THR A 475 28.15 -0.74 6.07
N HIS A 476 28.26 0.33 5.29
CA HIS A 476 27.72 0.39 3.92
C HIS A 476 28.76 0.05 2.83
N LYS A 477 29.98 -0.35 3.21
CA LYS A 477 31.08 -0.61 2.25
C LYS A 477 30.74 -1.67 1.20
N ASP A 478 30.08 -2.75 1.62
CA ASP A 478 29.67 -3.81 0.70
C ASP A 478 28.56 -3.34 -0.24
N LEU A 479 27.60 -2.57 0.26
CA LEU A 479 26.53 -1.98 -0.55
C LEU A 479 27.12 -1.01 -1.59
N GLN A 480 28.06 -0.15 -1.20
CA GLN A 480 28.79 0.75 -2.10
C GLN A 480 29.48 -0.03 -3.23
N LYS A 481 30.18 -1.12 -2.91
CA LYS A 481 30.87 -1.98 -3.91
C LYS A 481 29.87 -2.65 -4.87
N ARG A 482 28.73 -3.13 -4.36
CA ARG A 482 27.65 -3.67 -5.20
C ARG A 482 27.05 -2.57 -6.09
N GLY A 483 26.83 -1.38 -5.54
CA GLY A 483 26.34 -0.22 -6.27
C GLY A 483 27.29 0.23 -7.39
N GLU A 484 28.59 0.25 -7.12
CA GLU A 484 29.63 0.51 -8.13
C GLU A 484 29.55 -0.51 -9.27
N THR A 485 29.52 -1.80 -8.92
CA THR A 485 29.48 -2.89 -9.91
C THR A 485 28.22 -2.82 -10.76
N TRP A 486 27.07 -2.60 -10.13
CA TRP A 486 25.78 -2.43 -10.82
C TRP A 486 25.84 -1.25 -11.79
N MET A 487 26.31 -0.09 -11.33
CA MET A 487 26.39 1.12 -12.14
C MET A 487 27.36 0.95 -13.33
N LYS A 488 28.52 0.33 -13.12
CA LYS A 488 29.49 0.04 -14.19
C LYS A 488 28.92 -0.96 -15.20
N SER A 489 28.23 -2.00 -14.76
CA SER A 489 27.60 -2.99 -15.65
C SER A 489 26.52 -2.36 -16.52
N THR A 490 25.62 -1.59 -15.91
CA THR A 490 24.55 -0.86 -16.63
C THR A 490 25.15 0.13 -17.63
N ALA A 491 26.12 0.95 -17.21
CA ALA A 491 26.77 1.92 -18.10
C ALA A 491 27.48 1.24 -19.29
N LYS A 492 28.16 0.10 -19.08
CA LYS A 492 28.79 -0.67 -20.18
C LYS A 492 27.74 -1.17 -21.17
N SER A 493 26.66 -1.77 -20.69
CA SER A 493 25.59 -2.30 -21.56
C SER A 493 24.94 -1.19 -22.40
N CYS A 494 24.62 -0.04 -21.78
CA CYS A 494 24.03 1.09 -22.52
C CYS A 494 25.04 1.75 -23.47
N MET A 495 26.32 1.83 -23.11
CA MET A 495 27.37 2.33 -23.99
C MET A 495 27.53 1.47 -25.24
N LEU A 496 27.41 0.14 -25.13
CA LEU A 496 27.44 -0.76 -26.30
C LEU A 496 26.28 -0.48 -27.25
N VAL A 497 25.05 -0.31 -26.73
CA VAL A 497 23.87 0.03 -27.54
C VAL A 497 24.04 1.39 -28.22
N ALA A 498 24.50 2.41 -27.49
CA ALA A 498 24.79 3.72 -28.05
C ALA A 498 25.84 3.62 -29.17
N THR A 499 26.93 2.89 -28.94
CA THR A 499 28.00 2.70 -29.93
C THR A 499 27.47 2.04 -31.21
N LEU A 500 26.63 1.00 -31.08
CA LEU A 500 25.98 0.35 -32.23
C LEU A 500 25.07 1.32 -33.01
N ILE A 501 24.31 2.17 -32.33
CA ILE A 501 23.48 3.17 -33.01
C ILE A 501 24.36 4.20 -33.72
N ALA A 502 25.40 4.69 -33.05
CA ALA A 502 26.32 5.68 -33.64
C ALA A 502 27.01 5.13 -34.90
N THR A 503 27.42 3.86 -34.91
CA THR A 503 28.06 3.25 -36.08
C THR A 503 27.09 3.05 -37.23
N VAL A 504 25.85 2.59 -36.96
CA VAL A 504 24.85 2.38 -38.01
C VAL A 504 24.39 3.71 -38.63
N VAL A 505 24.12 4.72 -37.81
CA VAL A 505 23.75 6.07 -38.25
C VAL A 505 24.90 6.72 -39.04
N PHE A 506 26.14 6.62 -38.54
CA PHE A 506 27.30 7.15 -39.26
C PHE A 506 27.49 6.52 -40.64
N ALA A 507 27.26 5.21 -40.78
CA ALA A 507 27.29 4.54 -42.08
C ALA A 507 26.20 5.04 -43.03
N ALA A 508 25.01 5.36 -42.51
CA ALA A 508 23.87 5.84 -43.28
C ALA A 508 24.14 7.17 -44.00
N VAL A 509 25.02 8.02 -43.44
CA VAL A 509 25.47 9.27 -44.08
C VAL A 509 26.20 9.02 -45.41
N PHE A 510 26.93 7.90 -45.53
CA PHE A 510 27.65 7.55 -46.76
C PHE A 510 26.81 6.69 -47.71
N SER A 511 25.87 5.91 -47.17
CA SER A 511 24.92 5.10 -47.95
C SER A 511 23.58 5.81 -48.10
N ILE A 512 23.60 7.00 -48.68
CA ILE A 512 22.42 7.88 -48.80
C ILE A 512 21.30 7.18 -49.59
N PRO A 513 20.04 7.16 -49.08
CA PRO A 513 18.91 6.59 -49.80
C PRO A 513 18.72 7.24 -51.18
N GLY A 514 18.69 6.43 -52.24
CA GLY A 514 18.61 6.90 -53.63
C GLY A 514 19.94 7.25 -54.29
N GLY A 515 21.05 7.25 -53.55
CA GLY A 515 22.38 7.56 -54.07
C GLY A 515 22.57 9.02 -54.48
N ASN A 516 23.75 9.28 -55.08
CA ASN A 516 24.15 10.61 -55.53
C ASN A 516 24.12 10.69 -57.06
N ASN A 517 23.75 11.85 -57.59
CA ASN A 517 23.87 12.12 -59.01
C ASN A 517 25.35 12.19 -59.40
N GLN A 518 25.82 11.29 -60.26
CA GLN A 518 27.23 11.11 -60.63
C GLN A 518 27.88 12.36 -61.25
N GLN A 519 27.09 13.28 -61.82
CA GLN A 519 27.61 14.49 -62.46
C GLN A 519 27.71 15.70 -61.52
N ILE A 520 26.87 15.75 -60.48
CA ILE A 520 26.68 16.96 -59.64
C ILE A 520 27.06 16.68 -58.17
N GLY A 521 27.18 15.41 -57.78
CA GLY A 521 27.50 14.99 -56.41
C GLY A 521 26.38 15.20 -55.39
N ARG A 522 25.22 15.72 -55.81
CA ARG A 522 24.06 15.96 -54.92
C ARG A 522 23.18 14.71 -54.79
N PRO A 523 22.55 14.48 -53.62
CA PRO A 523 21.58 13.40 -53.43
C PRO A 523 20.38 13.53 -54.39
N ILE A 524 19.94 12.42 -54.97
CA ILE A 524 18.86 12.42 -55.98
C ILE A 524 17.51 12.88 -55.37
N TYR A 525 17.26 12.57 -54.10
CA TYR A 525 16.02 12.91 -53.42
C TYR A 525 16.07 14.17 -52.56
N LEU A 526 17.03 15.08 -52.78
CA LEU A 526 17.25 16.26 -51.94
C LEU A 526 15.99 17.13 -51.72
N GLU A 527 15.13 17.23 -52.75
CA GLU A 527 13.90 18.03 -52.69
C GLU A 527 12.71 17.31 -52.01
N LYS A 528 12.81 16.01 -51.76
CA LYS A 528 11.74 15.23 -51.12
C LYS A 528 11.71 15.50 -49.61
N THR A 529 10.51 15.72 -49.07
CA THR A 529 10.32 15.95 -47.61
C THR A 529 10.90 14.82 -46.76
N PHE A 530 10.68 13.55 -47.14
CA PHE A 530 11.22 12.39 -46.41
C PHE A 530 12.76 12.37 -46.37
N PHE A 531 13.44 12.90 -47.38
CA PHE A 531 14.90 13.01 -47.38
C PHE A 531 15.41 14.03 -46.36
N LYS A 532 14.74 15.18 -46.26
CA LYS A 532 15.07 16.20 -45.24
C LYS A 532 14.85 15.66 -43.82
N VAL A 533 13.73 14.94 -43.61
CA VAL A 533 13.43 14.28 -42.32
C VAL A 533 14.48 13.22 -41.98
N PHE A 534 14.87 12.38 -42.96
CA PHE A 534 15.93 11.40 -42.80
C PHE A 534 17.24 12.06 -42.34
N ALA A 535 17.74 13.04 -43.11
CA ALA A 535 19.04 13.66 -42.82
C ALA A 535 19.07 14.37 -41.45
N VAL A 536 17.99 15.05 -41.06
CA VAL A 536 17.91 15.72 -39.75
C VAL A 536 17.83 14.70 -38.63
N SER A 537 17.01 13.65 -38.78
CA SER A 537 16.84 12.62 -37.75
C SER A 537 18.13 11.82 -37.54
N ASP A 538 18.83 11.50 -38.63
CA ASP A 538 20.14 10.83 -38.63
C ASP A 538 21.20 11.67 -37.88
N ALA A 539 21.29 12.97 -38.16
CA ALA A 539 22.20 13.87 -37.45
C ALA A 539 21.89 13.99 -35.94
N ILE A 540 20.61 14.02 -35.55
CA ILE A 540 20.19 14.03 -34.15
C ILE A 540 20.52 12.69 -33.49
N ALA A 541 20.27 11.56 -34.16
CA ALA A 541 20.57 10.22 -33.66
C ALA A 541 22.07 10.05 -33.39
N MET A 542 22.92 10.52 -34.31
CA MET A 542 24.37 10.49 -34.17
C MET A 542 24.83 11.33 -32.98
N SER A 543 24.38 12.59 -32.92
CA SER A 543 24.79 13.54 -31.88
C SER A 543 24.35 13.07 -30.49
N SER A 544 23.09 12.65 -30.35
CA SER A 544 22.55 12.15 -29.08
C SER A 544 23.22 10.84 -28.64
N SER A 545 23.54 9.93 -29.56
CA SER A 545 24.30 8.73 -29.26
C SER A 545 25.72 9.03 -28.79
N SER A 546 26.43 9.93 -29.47
CA SER A 546 27.78 10.35 -29.06
C SER A 546 27.79 10.99 -27.67
N ILE A 547 26.78 11.82 -27.35
CA ILE A 547 26.61 12.40 -26.00
C ILE A 547 26.40 11.28 -24.97
N SER A 548 25.51 10.31 -25.29
CA SER A 548 25.23 9.17 -24.41
C SER A 548 26.49 8.34 -24.12
N ILE A 549 27.34 8.08 -25.12
CA ILE A 549 28.63 7.40 -24.95
C ILE A 549 29.54 8.16 -24.00
N LEU A 550 29.71 9.47 -24.18
CA LEU A 550 30.56 10.30 -23.31
C LEU A 550 30.05 10.31 -21.86
N VAL A 551 28.73 10.34 -21.68
CA VAL A 551 28.12 10.32 -20.34
C VAL A 551 28.33 8.97 -19.68
N PHE A 552 28.10 7.84 -20.36
CA PHE A 552 28.38 6.52 -19.80
C PHE A 552 29.89 6.32 -19.54
N LEU A 553 30.76 6.88 -20.38
CA LEU A 553 32.20 6.88 -20.13
C LEU A 553 32.55 7.66 -18.87
N SER A 554 31.88 8.80 -18.63
CA SER A 554 32.03 9.58 -17.41
C SER A 554 31.58 8.83 -16.15
N ILE A 555 30.66 7.86 -16.28
CA ILE A 555 30.27 6.97 -15.17
C ILE A 555 31.41 5.98 -14.91
N LEU A 556 31.94 5.33 -15.95
CA LEU A 556 33.02 4.34 -15.80
C LEU A 556 34.31 4.92 -15.21
N THR A 557 34.57 6.22 -15.40
CA THR A 557 35.74 6.93 -14.89
C THR A 557 35.49 7.68 -13.56
N SER A 558 34.29 7.56 -12.98
CA SER A 558 33.97 8.20 -11.70
C SER A 558 34.70 7.51 -10.52
N ARG A 559 34.86 8.24 -9.40
CA ARG A 559 35.57 7.76 -8.21
C ARG A 559 34.76 6.78 -7.36
N TYR A 560 33.43 6.89 -7.41
CA TYR A 560 32.50 6.07 -6.63
C TYR A 560 32.69 6.24 -5.11
N GLU A 561 33.00 7.47 -4.68
CA GLU A 561 32.91 7.83 -3.27
C GLU A 561 31.45 7.78 -2.81
N GLU A 562 31.19 7.63 -1.50
CA GLU A 562 29.82 7.53 -0.98
C GLU A 562 28.94 8.69 -1.44
N GLU A 563 29.45 9.92 -1.32
CA GLU A 563 28.79 11.15 -1.73
C GLU A 563 28.44 11.18 -3.23
N ASP A 564 29.18 10.47 -4.08
CA ASP A 564 28.89 10.40 -5.52
C ASP A 564 27.55 9.72 -5.80
N PHE A 565 27.15 8.76 -4.96
CA PHE A 565 25.87 8.05 -5.08
C PHE A 565 24.66 8.92 -4.75
N ARG A 566 24.85 10.04 -4.05
CA ARG A 566 23.74 10.93 -3.65
C ARG A 566 23.06 11.57 -4.86
N MET A 567 23.84 12.22 -5.74
CA MET A 567 23.32 12.97 -6.89
C MET A 567 24.15 12.76 -8.16
N SER A 568 25.48 12.70 -8.07
CA SER A 568 26.35 12.77 -9.25
C SER A 568 26.16 11.54 -10.17
N LEU A 569 26.21 10.32 -9.63
CA LEU A 569 26.08 9.09 -10.39
C LEU A 569 24.65 8.84 -10.91
N PRO A 570 23.57 8.98 -10.10
CA PRO A 570 22.20 8.85 -10.60
C PRO A 570 21.86 9.86 -11.70
N LEU A 571 22.31 11.11 -11.58
CA LEU A 571 22.07 12.13 -12.61
C LEU A 571 22.81 11.84 -13.91
N LYS A 572 24.09 11.41 -13.84
CA LYS A 572 24.83 10.95 -15.02
C LYS A 572 24.11 9.77 -15.69
N LEU A 573 23.67 8.78 -14.92
CA LEU A 573 22.94 7.62 -15.44
C LEU A 573 21.63 8.04 -16.11
N MET A 574 20.83 8.89 -15.45
CA MET A 574 19.58 9.41 -16.00
C MET A 574 19.80 10.16 -17.31
N PHE A 575 20.78 11.07 -17.36
CA PHE A 575 21.08 11.85 -18.57
C PHE A 575 21.60 10.96 -19.71
N GLY A 576 22.40 9.94 -19.39
CA GLY A 576 22.88 8.94 -20.37
C GLY A 576 21.73 8.12 -20.97
N LEU A 577 20.79 7.67 -20.14
CA LEU A 577 19.60 6.94 -20.59
C LEU A 577 18.66 7.84 -21.42
N LEU A 578 18.42 9.07 -20.99
CA LEU A 578 17.53 10.00 -21.73
C LEU A 578 18.08 10.35 -23.12
N THR A 579 19.39 10.59 -23.22
CA THR A 579 20.04 10.83 -24.53
C THR A 579 20.05 9.57 -25.41
N LEU A 580 20.15 8.38 -24.81
CA LEU A 580 20.02 7.11 -25.53
C LEU A 580 18.59 6.90 -26.07
N PHE A 581 17.55 7.22 -25.27
CA PHE A 581 16.16 7.15 -25.72
C PHE A 581 15.90 8.03 -26.93
N ILE A 582 16.39 9.29 -26.89
CA ILE A 582 16.28 10.22 -28.01
C ILE A 582 16.94 9.59 -29.25
N SER A 583 18.15 9.03 -29.09
CA SER A 583 18.88 8.39 -30.18
C SER A 583 18.09 7.26 -30.83
N VAL A 584 17.54 6.33 -30.03
CA VAL A 584 16.73 5.21 -30.53
C VAL A 584 15.51 5.70 -31.31
N ILE A 585 14.75 6.66 -30.76
CA ILE A 585 13.55 7.20 -31.41
C ILE A 585 13.92 7.86 -32.76
N THR A 586 14.95 8.69 -32.77
CA THR A 586 15.38 9.39 -34.00
C THR A 586 15.95 8.43 -35.05
N MET A 587 16.65 7.37 -34.64
CA MET A 587 17.14 6.34 -35.54
C MET A 587 15.98 5.59 -36.21
N THR A 588 14.93 5.26 -35.45
CA THR A 588 13.71 4.66 -36.00
C THR A 588 13.04 5.59 -37.02
N ILE A 589 12.93 6.89 -36.73
CA ILE A 589 12.37 7.87 -37.67
C ILE A 589 13.22 7.98 -38.95
N ALA A 590 14.55 7.96 -38.81
CA ALA A 590 15.46 7.96 -39.96
C ALA A 590 15.24 6.70 -40.82
N PHE A 591 15.18 5.52 -40.21
CA PHE A 591 14.89 4.27 -40.91
C PHE A 591 13.53 4.29 -41.63
N SER A 592 12.47 4.73 -40.95
CA SER A 592 11.14 4.86 -41.55
C SER A 592 11.16 5.82 -42.74
N SER A 593 11.82 6.97 -42.60
CA SER A 593 11.92 7.97 -43.67
C SER A 593 12.69 7.44 -44.88
N ALA A 594 13.79 6.71 -44.66
CA ALA A 594 14.54 6.04 -45.73
C ALA A 594 13.68 5.00 -46.45
N PHE A 595 12.89 4.21 -45.72
CA PHE A 595 11.99 3.21 -46.31
C PHE A 595 10.92 3.84 -47.21
N PHE A 596 10.29 4.94 -46.79
CA PHE A 596 9.31 5.68 -47.60
C PHE A 596 9.91 6.35 -48.85
N LEU A 597 11.23 6.62 -48.88
CA LEU A 597 11.91 7.11 -50.08
C LEU A 597 12.04 6.02 -51.17
N PHE A 598 12.24 4.76 -50.78
CA PHE A 598 12.34 3.64 -51.73
C PHE A 598 10.99 3.21 -52.30
N TYR A 599 9.91 3.35 -51.52
CA TYR A 599 8.55 2.95 -51.93
C TYR A 599 7.60 4.16 -51.93
N PRO A 600 7.66 5.03 -52.95
CA PRO A 600 6.74 6.15 -53.08
C PRO A 600 5.29 5.65 -53.12
N SER A 601 4.39 6.41 -52.49
CA SER A 601 2.96 6.11 -52.24
C SER A 601 2.08 5.93 -53.50
N SER A 602 2.69 5.77 -54.68
CA SER A 602 2.05 5.70 -56.00
C SER A 602 1.85 4.29 -56.53
N GLU A 603 2.34 3.23 -55.87
CA GLU A 603 2.17 1.84 -56.32
C GLU A 603 1.36 0.96 -55.37
N ARG A 604 0.80 -0.11 -55.93
CA ARG A 604 -0.16 -1.12 -55.43
C ARG A 604 0.23 -1.84 -54.12
N LEU A 605 1.28 -1.40 -53.41
CA LEU A 605 1.95 -2.06 -52.30
C LEU A 605 1.73 -1.38 -50.93
N ASN A 606 0.67 -0.57 -50.78
CA ASN A 606 0.34 0.15 -49.54
C ASN A 606 0.25 -0.75 -48.29
N TRP A 607 -0.15 -2.02 -48.45
CA TRP A 607 -0.18 -2.95 -47.32
C TRP A 607 1.21 -3.29 -46.80
N ILE A 608 2.21 -3.43 -47.69
CA ILE A 608 3.59 -3.75 -47.31
C ILE A 608 4.22 -2.56 -46.60
N THR A 609 4.01 -1.33 -47.11
CA THR A 609 4.56 -0.12 -46.47
C THR A 609 3.93 0.17 -45.12
N MET A 610 2.63 -0.10 -44.95
CA MET A 610 1.97 0.00 -43.65
C MET A 610 2.43 -1.10 -42.68
N SER A 611 2.60 -2.34 -43.16
CA SER A 611 3.05 -3.46 -42.32
C SER A 611 4.49 -3.26 -41.83
N THR A 612 5.39 -2.77 -42.70
CA THR A 612 6.78 -2.47 -42.31
C THR A 612 6.85 -1.28 -41.36
N ALA A 613 6.05 -0.23 -41.58
CA ALA A 613 5.97 0.90 -40.65
C ALA A 613 5.56 0.45 -39.25
N VAL A 614 4.54 -0.41 -39.12
CA VAL A 614 4.10 -0.96 -37.83
C VAL A 614 5.20 -1.81 -37.18
N LEU A 615 5.87 -2.66 -37.94
CA LEU A 615 6.92 -3.54 -37.42
C LEU A 615 8.12 -2.77 -36.85
N VAL A 616 8.45 -1.62 -37.43
CA VAL A 616 9.57 -0.76 -37.01
C VAL A 616 9.32 -0.12 -35.63
N PHE A 617 8.07 0.12 -35.25
CA PHE A 617 7.73 0.66 -33.93
C PHE A 617 7.74 -0.41 -32.82
N VAL A 618 7.60 -1.70 -33.15
CA VAL A 618 7.54 -2.78 -32.15
C VAL A 618 8.81 -2.86 -31.27
N PRO A 619 10.04 -2.82 -31.81
CA PRO A 619 11.24 -2.80 -30.98
C PRO A 619 11.36 -1.54 -30.10
N VAL A 620 10.87 -0.40 -30.58
CA VAL A 620 10.91 0.87 -29.82
C VAL A 620 9.95 0.84 -28.66
N THR A 621 8.69 0.42 -28.89
CA THR A 621 7.71 0.31 -27.81
C THR A 621 8.14 -0.71 -26.77
N LEU A 622 8.76 -1.81 -27.19
CA LEU A 622 9.36 -2.81 -26.31
C LEU A 622 10.55 -2.25 -25.53
N TYR A 623 11.47 -1.52 -26.18
CA TYR A 623 12.60 -0.87 -25.51
C TYR A 623 12.14 0.18 -24.49
N VAL A 624 11.18 1.03 -24.86
CA VAL A 624 10.55 2.00 -23.96
C VAL A 624 9.90 1.30 -22.78
N GLY A 625 9.10 0.26 -23.00
CA GLY A 625 8.47 -0.49 -21.90
C GLY A 625 9.48 -1.11 -20.93
N LEU A 626 10.56 -1.71 -21.44
CA LEU A 626 11.57 -2.36 -20.61
C LEU A 626 12.44 -1.38 -19.82
N GLN A 627 12.83 -0.26 -20.43
CA GLN A 627 13.72 0.72 -19.80
C GLN A 627 12.97 1.79 -19.00
N TYR A 628 11.65 1.94 -19.22
CA TYR A 628 10.84 2.92 -18.51
C TYR A 628 10.81 2.68 -17.00
N SER A 629 10.76 1.41 -16.54
CA SER A 629 10.81 1.15 -15.10
C SER A 629 12.10 1.72 -14.51
N LEU A 630 13.26 1.38 -15.09
CA LEU A 630 14.55 1.88 -14.61
C LEU A 630 14.61 3.42 -14.60
N LEU A 631 14.21 4.07 -15.69
CA LEU A 631 14.22 5.54 -15.78
C LEU A 631 13.27 6.18 -14.76
N ARG A 632 12.05 5.65 -14.63
CA ARG A 632 11.06 6.09 -13.64
C ARG A 632 11.61 5.94 -12.24
N ASP A 633 12.24 4.80 -11.93
CA ASP A 633 12.72 4.49 -10.60
C ASP A 633 13.92 5.39 -10.22
N ILE A 634 14.80 5.74 -11.18
CA ILE A 634 15.88 6.74 -10.98
C ILE A 634 15.32 8.15 -10.81
N ILE A 635 14.35 8.56 -11.63
CA ILE A 635 13.72 9.89 -11.50
C ILE A 635 13.01 9.99 -10.15
N TYR A 636 12.27 8.95 -9.78
CA TYR A 636 11.59 8.88 -8.50
C TYR A 636 12.58 8.88 -7.34
N SER A 637 13.65 8.08 -7.38
CA SER A 637 14.66 8.03 -6.33
C SER A 637 15.50 9.30 -6.20
N THR A 638 15.63 10.09 -7.27
CA THR A 638 16.47 11.30 -7.26
C THR A 638 15.67 12.57 -6.96
N PHE A 639 14.43 12.66 -7.47
CA PHE A 639 13.61 13.87 -7.34
C PHE A 639 12.40 13.68 -6.40
N CYS A 640 11.73 12.52 -6.43
CA CYS A 640 10.52 12.29 -5.62
C CYS A 640 10.83 11.76 -4.21
N SER A 641 11.88 10.97 -4.01
CA SER A 641 12.36 10.59 -2.67
C SER A 641 12.74 11.83 -1.84
N ARG A 642 13.29 12.85 -2.49
CA ARG A 642 13.52 14.16 -1.89
C ARG A 642 12.21 14.81 -1.44
N ASN A 643 11.10 14.59 -2.15
CA ASN A 643 9.78 15.02 -1.70
C ASN A 643 9.21 14.18 -0.54
N GLN A 644 9.65 12.92 -0.38
CA GLN A 644 9.28 12.09 0.77
C GLN A 644 9.84 12.67 2.07
N PHE A 645 11.04 13.26 2.01
CA PHE A 645 11.69 13.94 3.13
C PHE A 645 11.50 15.47 3.15
N ASN A 646 10.95 16.08 2.10
CA ASN A 646 10.65 17.51 2.11
C ASN A 646 9.56 17.83 3.15
N ARG A 647 9.82 18.89 3.91
CA ARG A 647 8.87 19.58 4.79
C ARG A 647 7.60 19.83 3.99
N THR A 648 6.43 19.44 4.49
CA THR A 648 5.16 19.97 3.99
C THR A 648 5.21 21.49 4.21
N PRO A 649 5.28 22.31 3.14
CA PRO A 649 5.24 23.74 3.31
C PRO A 649 3.80 24.09 3.68
N SER A 650 3.58 24.55 4.92
CA SER A 650 2.24 25.00 5.29
C SER A 650 1.92 26.32 4.61
N GLN A 651 0.68 26.42 4.12
CA GLN A 651 0.10 27.64 3.57
C GLN A 651 -0.05 28.74 4.63
N THR A 652 0.11 28.40 5.91
CA THR A 652 -0.06 29.33 7.03
C THR A 652 1.28 29.70 7.65
N ILE A 653 1.50 30.99 7.84
CA ILE A 653 2.61 31.53 8.63
C ILE A 653 2.12 32.16 9.93
N TRP A 654 2.99 32.13 10.94
CA TRP A 654 2.81 32.67 12.27
C TRP A 654 3.83 33.79 12.53
N PRO A 655 3.52 35.05 12.18
CA PRO A 655 4.33 36.21 12.56
C PRO A 655 4.10 36.66 14.02
N ARG A 656 5.21 36.90 14.73
CA ARG A 656 5.25 37.60 16.02
C ARG A 656 5.43 39.10 15.77
N LEU A 657 4.48 39.91 16.23
CA LEU A 657 4.31 41.33 15.91
C LEU A 657 4.05 42.17 17.16
N SER A 658 4.03 43.49 17.00
CA SER A 658 3.67 44.40 18.09
C SER A 658 2.21 44.22 18.54
N SER A 659 1.94 44.43 19.83
CA SER A 659 0.59 44.45 20.43
C SER A 659 -0.27 45.62 19.94
N TYR A 660 0.26 46.51 19.10
CA TYR A 660 -0.49 47.61 18.48
C TYR A 660 -0.84 47.36 17.01
N THR A 661 -0.43 46.22 16.44
CA THR A 661 -0.73 45.88 15.04
C THR A 661 -2.21 45.49 14.88
N THR A 662 -2.84 45.87 13.77
CA THR A 662 -4.23 45.48 13.44
C THR A 662 -4.30 44.33 12.43
N ASN A 663 -5.45 43.64 12.33
CA ASN A 663 -5.65 42.57 11.35
C ASN A 663 -5.52 43.07 9.89
N GLN A 664 -5.95 44.31 9.62
CA GLN A 664 -5.80 44.94 8.31
C GLN A 664 -4.34 45.22 8.00
N GLU A 665 -3.58 45.79 8.94
CA GLU A 665 -2.14 46.01 8.78
C GLU A 665 -1.39 44.69 8.58
N LEU A 666 -1.75 43.64 9.31
CA LEU A 666 -1.18 42.30 9.13
C LEU A 666 -1.42 41.81 7.69
N LYS A 667 -2.65 41.93 7.17
CA LYS A 667 -2.97 41.54 5.80
C LYS A 667 -2.17 42.36 4.79
N THR A 668 -2.09 43.67 4.94
CA THR A 668 -1.33 44.56 4.05
C THR A 668 0.16 44.26 4.06
N LEU A 669 0.73 43.93 5.22
CA LEU A 669 2.15 43.62 5.38
C LEU A 669 2.57 42.36 4.61
N PHE A 670 1.67 41.38 4.49
CA PHE A 670 1.95 40.08 3.89
C PHE A 670 1.37 39.89 2.47
N SER A 671 0.47 40.77 2.03
CA SER A 671 -0.09 40.77 0.66
C SER A 671 0.92 40.87 -0.49
N PRO A 672 2.09 41.54 -0.37
CA PRO A 672 3.07 41.60 -1.46
C PRO A 672 3.69 40.25 -1.84
N PHE A 673 3.61 39.25 -0.95
CA PHE A 673 4.23 37.94 -1.14
C PHE A 673 3.26 36.90 -1.72
N GLY A 674 1.96 37.20 -1.75
CA GLY A 674 0.93 36.34 -2.30
C GLY A 674 -0.49 36.68 -1.86
N LEU A 675 -1.45 35.90 -2.33
CA LEU A 675 -2.86 36.16 -2.03
C LEU A 675 -3.22 35.63 -0.63
N VAL A 676 -3.40 36.57 0.31
CA VAL A 676 -3.76 36.26 1.70
C VAL A 676 -5.26 35.96 1.81
N THR A 677 -5.59 34.68 1.99
CA THR A 677 -6.94 34.16 2.22
C THR A 677 -7.46 34.58 3.60
N GLN A 678 -6.62 34.50 4.63
CA GLN A 678 -6.99 34.85 6.00
C GLN A 678 -5.83 35.51 6.75
N ALA A 679 -6.11 36.56 7.53
CA ALA A 679 -5.15 37.18 8.42
C ALA A 679 -5.82 37.51 9.76
N ARG A 680 -5.35 36.89 10.85
CA ARG A 680 -5.97 37.03 12.18
C ARG A 680 -4.91 37.15 13.27
N LEU A 681 -4.96 38.23 14.05
CA LEU A 681 -4.21 38.37 15.28
C LEU A 681 -4.90 37.62 16.42
N VAL A 682 -4.09 36.95 17.24
CA VAL A 682 -4.58 36.29 18.44
C VAL A 682 -4.77 37.33 19.53
N LYS A 683 -5.99 37.38 20.07
CA LYS A 683 -6.39 38.28 21.16
C LYS A 683 -6.63 37.49 22.43
N ASP A 684 -6.36 38.10 23.56
CA ASP A 684 -6.73 37.58 24.88
C ASP A 684 -8.27 37.57 25.00
N PRO A 685 -8.90 36.41 25.32
CA PRO A 685 -10.35 36.29 25.41
C PRO A 685 -10.98 37.28 26.40
N LYS A 686 -10.28 37.60 27.50
CA LYS A 686 -10.82 38.44 28.58
C LYS A 686 -10.65 39.93 28.30
N THR A 687 -9.50 40.33 27.77
CA THR A 687 -9.15 41.75 27.59
C THR A 687 -9.36 42.25 26.15
N GLN A 688 -9.62 41.35 25.19
CA GLN A 688 -9.69 41.61 23.75
C GLN A 688 -8.43 42.30 23.17
N ARG A 689 -7.33 42.34 23.92
CA ARG A 689 -6.05 42.89 23.49
C ARG A 689 -5.24 41.84 22.72
N PRO A 690 -4.55 42.22 21.63
CA PRO A 690 -3.74 41.27 20.86
C PRO A 690 -2.52 40.81 21.66
N LYS A 691 -2.26 39.50 21.67
CA LYS A 691 -1.14 38.83 22.37
C LYS A 691 0.23 39.04 21.68
N GLY A 692 0.30 39.86 20.63
CA GLY A 692 1.54 40.15 19.90
C GLY A 692 1.94 39.09 18.87
N PHE A 693 0.96 38.34 18.35
CA PHE A 693 1.17 37.42 17.24
C PHE A 693 -0.12 37.17 16.46
N GLY A 694 -0.01 36.67 15.22
CA GLY A 694 -1.16 36.34 14.39
C GLY A 694 -0.86 35.29 13.33
N PHE A 695 -1.90 34.81 12.66
CA PHE A 695 -1.84 33.83 11.60
C PHE A 695 -2.14 34.49 10.26
N VAL A 696 -1.38 34.10 9.23
CA VAL A 696 -1.62 34.52 7.84
C VAL A 696 -1.65 33.28 6.97
N LEU A 697 -2.81 33.00 6.37
CA LEU A 697 -3.04 31.92 5.43
C LEU A 697 -2.95 32.46 4.00
N PHE A 698 -2.07 31.86 3.22
CA PHE A 698 -1.91 32.13 1.79
C PHE A 698 -2.73 31.15 0.94
N ARG A 699 -2.95 31.49 -0.32
CA ARG A 699 -3.60 30.59 -1.28
C ARG A 699 -2.65 29.50 -1.79
N LEU A 700 -1.37 29.83 -1.95
CA LEU A 700 -0.34 28.91 -2.44
C LEU A 700 0.79 28.77 -1.41
N GLU A 701 1.37 27.58 -1.35
CA GLU A 701 2.46 27.23 -0.42
C GLU A 701 3.74 28.04 -0.71
N ASP A 702 4.07 28.24 -1.99
CA ASP A 702 5.23 29.03 -2.41
C ASP A 702 5.16 30.50 -1.96
N GLU A 703 3.95 31.03 -1.76
CA GLU A 703 3.72 32.42 -1.30
C GLU A 703 4.04 32.57 0.19
N ALA A 704 3.64 31.58 1.00
CA ALA A 704 3.93 31.52 2.43
C ALA A 704 5.46 31.41 2.68
N GLN A 705 6.16 30.62 1.86
CA GLN A 705 7.62 30.48 1.96
C GLN A 705 8.36 31.76 1.55
N LYS A 706 7.93 32.44 0.47
CA LYS A 706 8.48 33.76 0.09
C LYS A 706 8.27 34.80 1.19
N ALA A 707 7.10 34.81 1.81
CA ALA A 707 6.80 35.70 2.93
C ALA A 707 7.69 35.41 4.15
N LEU A 708 7.91 34.14 4.48
CA LEU A 708 8.81 33.71 5.56
C LEU A 708 10.23 34.22 5.33
N GLU A 709 10.80 33.96 4.16
CA GLU A 709 12.19 34.31 3.83
C GLU A 709 12.40 35.83 3.79
N ALA A 710 11.44 36.59 3.27
CA ALA A 710 11.56 38.03 3.13
C ALA A 710 11.29 38.83 4.41
N MET A 711 10.45 38.29 5.31
CA MET A 711 9.96 39.03 6.48
C MET A 711 10.56 38.55 7.81
N ASN A 712 11.08 37.33 7.89
CA ASN A 712 11.72 36.86 9.11
C ASN A 712 12.98 37.70 9.42
N GLY A 713 13.00 38.36 10.57
CA GLY A 713 14.11 39.22 10.99
C GLY A 713 14.03 40.69 10.53
N ARG A 714 12.97 41.10 9.83
CA ARG A 714 12.77 42.53 9.46
C ARG A 714 12.30 43.37 10.63
N ILE A 715 12.55 44.68 10.56
CA ILE A 715 12.04 45.66 11.52
C ILE A 715 10.69 46.20 11.03
N VAL A 716 9.63 45.98 11.80
CA VAL A 716 8.29 46.53 11.57
C VAL A 716 7.88 47.32 12.81
N ARG A 717 7.55 48.61 12.64
CA ARG A 717 7.28 49.54 13.76
C ARG A 717 8.38 49.56 14.82
N GLY A 718 9.65 49.58 14.40
CA GLY A 718 10.80 49.65 15.30
C GLY A 718 11.09 48.36 16.08
N ARG A 719 10.40 47.25 15.78
CA ARG A 719 10.62 45.95 16.43
C ARG A 719 10.92 44.87 15.39
N LEU A 720 11.85 43.99 15.71
CA LEU A 720 12.19 42.84 14.87
C LEU A 720 11.04 41.83 14.88
N ILE A 721 10.55 41.43 13.71
CA ILE A 721 9.50 40.43 13.57
C ILE A 721 10.12 39.06 13.32
N PHE A 722 9.54 38.03 13.95
CA PHE A 722 9.90 36.64 13.71
C PHE A 722 8.72 35.96 13.03
N VAL A 723 8.97 35.34 11.89
CA VAL A 723 7.95 34.61 11.14
C VAL A 723 8.30 33.13 11.20
N LYS A 724 7.33 32.31 11.58
CA LYS A 724 7.43 30.85 11.53
C LYS A 724 6.34 30.30 10.62
N VAL A 725 6.52 29.07 10.13
CA VAL A 725 5.46 28.35 9.41
C VAL A 725 4.58 27.65 10.45
N ALA A 726 3.27 27.69 10.32
CA ALA A 726 2.35 27.02 11.23
C ALA A 726 2.22 25.55 10.83
N SER A 727 2.45 24.61 11.76
CA SER A 727 2.20 23.19 11.53
C SER A 727 0.70 22.97 11.31
N THR A 728 0.34 22.17 10.31
CA THR A 728 -1.06 21.82 10.02
C THR A 728 -1.56 20.83 11.08
N GLY A 729 -2.24 21.33 12.10
CA GLY A 729 -2.91 20.51 13.12
C GLY A 729 -3.82 21.35 14.03
N SER A 730 -5.14 21.12 13.90
CA SER A 730 -6.25 21.56 14.75
C SER A 730 -6.68 23.05 14.72
N PRO A 731 -7.87 23.39 14.18
CA PRO A 731 -8.56 24.60 14.55
C PRO A 731 -9.14 24.45 15.97
N GLU A 732 -8.99 25.48 16.79
CA GLU A 732 -9.66 25.66 18.09
C GLU A 732 -9.26 24.70 19.21
N ASN A 733 -8.27 25.09 20.01
CA ASN A 733 -8.44 25.29 21.45
C ASN A 733 -7.22 26.04 22.01
N GLY A 734 -7.48 27.05 22.84
CA GLY A 734 -6.45 27.95 23.34
C GLY A 734 -5.75 27.39 24.56
N ASP A 735 -4.46 27.10 24.44
CA ASP A 735 -3.62 26.89 25.61
C ASP A 735 -3.11 28.20 26.20
N SER A 736 -3.31 28.30 27.51
CA SER A 736 -2.90 29.37 28.39
C SER A 736 -1.98 28.80 29.48
N SER A 737 -0.68 28.82 29.22
CA SER A 737 0.42 28.66 30.19
C SER A 737 1.74 28.76 29.39
N ALA A 738 2.81 29.45 29.77
CA ALA A 738 3.13 30.42 30.82
C ALA A 738 4.14 31.43 30.22
#